data_AF-A0AAU1XHX5-F1
#
_entry.id   AF-A0AAU1XHX5-F1
#
_cell.length_a   1.000
_cell.length_b   1.000
_cell.length_c   1.000
_cell.angle_alpha   90.00
_cell.angle_beta   90.00
_cell.angle_gamma   90.00
#
_symmetry.space_group_name_H-M   'P 1'
#
loop_
_entity.id
_entity.type
_entity.pdbx_description
1 polymer ?
#
loop_
_entity_poly.entity_id
_entity_poly.type
_entity_poly.pdbx_seq_one_letter_code
_entity_poly.pdbx_strand_id
1 'polypeptide(L)'
;MTHDFTEMARRLIHKAADSSFYNPETKRLLDRAQALPAEERRALAEAFADRYRSGIEVEPVRSKLLTLTALVGHGLDGLPLAEERTAQLDRLSRTHSVWGGDRHEALCQAEVAAGRTLSAAVVATLRRTALIADRDGDLVAFAGQFTDPVLNVGEEWAEKAMEDERWRKLLAHAVTAKSAKPSAAWEKGARALVDGLGAGAVHGAVLDWLVLVGRPRTFELRRKTYEPDVNASFDPYNANALRGLAWLLPLLPPHPDTARALGVLVETSLRKAAGLGPRNPKVANAAVNSLTRLDGEAALAELARLGTRVTYKGTLKLIDAALEARGAALGLSREEIEELAVPAHGLTEVGKAGFRLGEATALLEVRGNKAVLAWSNATGKQVKAAPAAVRRDHAEELKELKGLVKDIDKSLSAQAERLDRQFLARRTWAYGQWRARYLDHPLVGTLARRLIWTVDGTAACFADGELRTLTGAPVTGGTTVELWHPVATVPAEVIAWREWLERHTVTQPFKQAHREVYLLTDAERRTRTYSNRFAAHILRQHQFNSLAAVRGWHNKLRLCVDDSAPPATRELPQWGLRAEYWIEGEGQEYGLDTTDAGTYLRLRTDQVRFYPIDAPQNRASTYGGGYAMWPEAGRGRRVDPLPLKRIPALVLSEVLRDVDLFVGVASVGNDPTWSDGGPQGRFRDYWTSYGFGDLNQSAETRRALLERLVPRLAIADRCTVEGRFLHVRGELHTYKIHLGSGNILMTPNDQYLCIVPGASTAPGTGYLPFEGDRTLAVILSKAMLLATDTEITDPTILSQLRR
;
A
#
# COMPACT_ATOMS: atom_id res chain seq x y z
N MET A 1 7.91 64.65 -25.45
CA MET A 1 7.14 63.46 -25.02
C MET A 1 7.69 62.14 -25.57
N THR A 2 8.33 62.11 -26.74
CA THR A 2 8.91 60.90 -27.36
C THR A 2 10.12 60.25 -26.66
N HIS A 3 10.80 60.92 -25.72
CA HIS A 3 11.96 60.35 -25.01
C HIS A 3 11.60 59.44 -23.81
N ASP A 4 10.37 59.51 -23.28
CA ASP A 4 9.97 58.75 -22.08
C ASP A 4 9.55 57.30 -22.42
N PHE A 5 8.91 57.07 -23.58
CA PHE A 5 8.39 55.74 -23.94
C PHE A 5 9.48 54.75 -24.39
N THR A 6 10.48 55.18 -25.18
CA THR A 6 11.58 54.30 -25.65
C THR A 6 12.42 53.80 -24.49
N GLU A 7 12.68 54.67 -23.51
CA GLU A 7 13.38 54.31 -22.28
C GLU A 7 12.53 53.36 -21.42
N MET A 8 11.21 53.59 -21.33
CA MET A 8 10.32 52.67 -20.63
C MET A 8 10.24 51.29 -21.30
N ALA A 9 10.17 51.22 -22.63
CA ALA A 9 10.23 49.96 -23.37
C ALA A 9 11.54 49.21 -23.10
N ARG A 10 12.68 49.90 -23.16
CA ARG A 10 14.01 49.33 -22.86
C ARG A 10 14.08 48.77 -21.44
N ARG A 11 13.59 49.52 -20.44
CA ARG A 11 13.58 49.08 -19.04
C ARG A 11 12.68 47.87 -18.83
N LEU A 12 11.50 47.83 -19.43
CA LEU A 12 10.59 46.69 -19.33
C LEU A 12 11.17 45.43 -20.01
N ILE A 13 11.82 45.58 -21.17
CA ILE A 13 12.54 44.48 -21.85
C ILE A 13 13.68 43.95 -20.96
N HIS A 14 14.50 44.84 -20.40
CA HIS A 14 15.58 44.45 -19.48
C HIS A 14 15.03 43.75 -18.23
N LYS A 15 13.93 44.25 -17.64
CA LYS A 15 13.30 43.60 -16.49
C LYS A 15 12.65 42.27 -16.85
N ALA A 16 12.20 42.08 -18.10
CA ALA A 16 11.73 40.78 -18.57
C ALA A 16 12.86 39.73 -18.55
N ALA A 17 14.08 40.12 -18.92
CA ALA A 17 15.24 39.24 -18.84
C ALA A 17 15.62 38.88 -17.39
N ASP A 18 15.64 39.88 -16.49
CA ASP A 18 16.32 39.72 -15.19
C ASP A 18 15.41 39.63 -13.96
N SER A 19 14.09 39.81 -14.11
CA SER A 19 13.18 39.92 -12.97
C SER A 19 11.83 39.24 -13.18
N SER A 20 11.15 38.94 -12.07
CA SER A 20 9.72 38.57 -12.09
C SER A 20 8.84 39.82 -12.21
N PHE A 21 7.60 39.63 -12.67
CA PHE A 21 6.59 40.71 -12.72
C PHE A 21 6.12 41.16 -11.33
N TYR A 22 6.43 40.39 -10.27
CA TYR A 22 6.15 40.73 -8.88
C TYR A 22 7.19 41.64 -8.24
N ASN A 23 8.32 41.90 -8.91
CA ASN A 23 9.28 42.88 -8.42
C ASN A 23 8.60 44.25 -8.31
N PRO A 24 8.67 44.95 -7.16
CA PRO A 24 7.98 46.22 -6.95
C PRO A 24 8.32 47.30 -8.00
N GLU A 25 9.54 47.30 -8.52
CA GLU A 25 9.97 48.22 -9.56
C GLU A 25 9.36 47.87 -10.92
N THR A 26 9.39 46.58 -11.30
CA THR A 26 8.75 46.08 -12.53
C THR A 26 7.25 46.35 -12.51
N LYS A 27 6.59 46.13 -11.36
CA LYS A 27 5.17 46.42 -11.18
C LYS A 27 4.86 47.91 -11.39
N ARG A 28 5.61 48.81 -10.75
CA ARG A 28 5.43 50.26 -10.94
C ARG A 28 5.62 50.70 -12.39
N LEU A 29 6.61 50.13 -13.10
CA LEU A 29 6.82 50.42 -14.51
C LEU A 29 5.66 49.92 -15.37
N LEU A 30 5.13 48.73 -15.06
CA LEU A 30 3.98 48.17 -15.76
C LEU A 30 2.71 48.99 -15.51
N ASP A 31 2.44 49.38 -14.27
CA ASP A 31 1.30 50.22 -13.89
C ASP A 31 1.35 51.57 -14.63
N ARG A 32 2.53 52.18 -14.73
CA ARG A 32 2.76 53.40 -15.53
C ARG A 32 2.51 53.16 -17.02
N ALA A 33 3.01 52.06 -17.57
CA ALA A 33 2.80 51.72 -18.98
C ALA A 33 1.32 51.46 -19.30
N GLN A 34 0.57 50.85 -18.39
CA GLN A 34 -0.87 50.59 -18.56
C GLN A 34 -1.73 51.85 -18.40
N ALA A 35 -1.25 52.87 -17.69
CA ALA A 35 -1.93 54.16 -17.55
C ALA A 35 -1.75 55.10 -18.76
N LEU A 36 -0.91 54.72 -19.75
CA LEU A 36 -0.69 55.55 -20.93
C LEU A 36 -1.88 55.57 -21.90
N PRO A 37 -2.00 56.63 -22.74
CA PRO A 37 -2.96 56.68 -23.83
C PRO A 37 -2.87 55.47 -24.77
N ALA A 38 -3.99 55.11 -25.41
CA ALA A 38 -4.09 53.93 -26.27
C ALA A 38 -3.04 53.89 -27.39
N GLU A 39 -2.74 55.02 -28.02
CA GLU A 39 -1.73 55.12 -29.08
C GLU A 39 -0.32 54.80 -28.58
N GLU A 40 0.04 55.28 -27.39
CA GLU A 40 1.35 55.03 -26.78
C GLU A 40 1.48 53.58 -26.31
N ARG A 41 0.41 53.01 -25.75
CA ARG A 41 0.37 51.58 -25.40
C ARG A 41 0.51 50.68 -26.62
N ARG A 42 -0.09 51.07 -27.76
CA ARG A 42 0.08 50.36 -29.04
C ARG A 42 1.53 50.42 -29.52
N ALA A 43 2.18 51.59 -29.42
CA ALA A 43 3.58 51.74 -29.78
C ALA A 43 4.52 50.88 -28.89
N LEU A 44 4.24 50.79 -27.58
CA LEU A 44 4.98 49.90 -26.67
C LEU A 44 4.78 48.42 -27.02
N ALA A 45 3.55 48.01 -27.30
CA ALA A 45 3.23 46.64 -27.72
C ALA A 45 3.98 46.25 -29.00
N GLU A 46 4.08 47.15 -29.98
CA GLU A 46 4.84 46.91 -31.22
C GLU A 46 6.35 46.85 -30.95
N ALA A 47 6.89 47.71 -30.07
CA ALA A 47 8.30 47.65 -29.69
C ALA A 47 8.69 46.31 -29.04
N PHE A 48 7.81 45.75 -28.20
CA PHE A 48 8.01 44.40 -27.64
C PHE A 48 7.90 43.32 -28.73
N ALA A 49 6.98 43.50 -29.70
CA ALA A 49 6.83 42.58 -30.81
C ALA A 49 8.05 42.56 -31.73
N ASP A 50 8.62 43.72 -32.04
CA ASP A 50 9.85 43.83 -32.83
C ASP A 50 11.03 43.17 -32.12
N ARG A 51 11.14 43.36 -30.79
CA ARG A 51 12.16 42.65 -30.01
C ARG A 51 11.98 41.14 -30.08
N TYR A 52 10.75 40.64 -30.00
CA TYR A 52 10.45 39.21 -30.13
C TYR A 52 10.81 38.67 -31.53
N ARG A 53 10.43 39.40 -32.60
CA ARG A 53 10.71 39.03 -34.01
C ARG A 53 12.19 39.09 -34.35
N SER A 54 12.99 39.91 -33.66
CA SER A 54 14.44 40.00 -33.87
C SER A 54 15.18 38.67 -33.69
N GLY A 55 14.58 37.71 -32.97
CA GLY A 55 15.17 36.38 -32.76
C GLY A 55 16.36 36.34 -31.80
N ILE A 56 16.78 37.49 -31.25
CA ILE A 56 17.97 37.62 -30.40
C ILE A 56 17.74 36.99 -29.01
N GLU A 57 16.50 37.00 -28.52
CA GLU A 57 16.14 36.53 -27.19
C GLU A 57 15.93 35.01 -27.14
N VAL A 58 16.36 34.39 -26.04
CA VAL A 58 16.15 32.96 -25.75
C VAL A 58 14.84 32.74 -24.98
N GLU A 59 14.35 31.50 -24.95
CA GLU A 59 13.33 31.09 -23.98
C GLU A 59 13.99 31.06 -22.59
N PRO A 60 13.46 31.73 -21.54
CA PRO A 60 12.07 32.17 -21.30
C PRO A 60 11.75 33.65 -21.61
N VAL A 61 12.71 34.45 -22.07
CA VAL A 61 12.54 35.90 -22.28
C VAL A 61 11.52 36.19 -23.38
N ARG A 62 11.50 35.40 -24.47
CA ARG A 62 10.50 35.57 -25.54
C ARG A 62 9.06 35.37 -25.03
N SER A 63 8.84 34.41 -24.13
CA SER A 63 7.53 34.19 -23.48
C SER A 63 7.08 35.39 -22.63
N LYS A 64 8.02 36.02 -21.92
CA LYS A 64 7.73 37.25 -21.16
C LYS A 64 7.46 38.46 -22.06
N LEU A 65 8.10 38.56 -23.22
CA LEU A 65 7.80 39.61 -24.20
C LEU A 65 6.37 39.48 -24.75
N LEU A 66 5.93 38.26 -25.09
CA LEU A 66 4.53 38.01 -25.46
C LEU A 66 3.56 38.46 -24.36
N THR A 67 3.92 38.18 -23.10
CA THR A 67 3.10 38.56 -21.93
C THR A 67 3.08 40.07 -21.73
N LEU A 68 4.20 40.78 -21.89
CA LEU A 68 4.27 42.24 -21.84
C LEU A 68 3.43 42.90 -22.95
N THR A 69 3.47 42.37 -24.18
CA THR A 69 2.62 42.82 -25.29
C THR A 69 1.14 42.74 -24.90
N ALA A 70 0.71 41.64 -24.28
CA ALA A 70 -0.66 41.46 -23.82
C ALA A 70 -1.03 42.38 -22.63
N LEU A 71 -0.12 42.55 -21.67
CA LEU A 71 -0.36 43.36 -20.47
C LEU A 71 -0.51 44.86 -20.80
N VAL A 72 0.40 45.42 -21.61
CA VAL A 72 0.34 46.84 -21.99
C VAL A 72 -0.76 47.07 -23.03
N GLY A 73 -0.96 46.10 -23.91
CA GLY A 73 -1.99 46.10 -24.94
C GLY A 73 -3.42 45.83 -24.46
N HIS A 74 -3.64 45.62 -23.16
CA HIS A 74 -4.94 45.24 -22.62
C HIS A 74 -6.06 46.24 -23.04
N GLY A 75 -7.15 45.71 -23.61
CA GLY A 75 -8.28 46.50 -24.10
C GLY A 75 -8.06 47.24 -25.42
N LEU A 76 -6.96 46.97 -26.15
CA LEU A 76 -6.73 47.47 -27.50
C LEU A 76 -7.09 46.44 -28.56
N ASP A 77 -7.69 46.88 -29.66
CA ASP A 77 -7.90 46.05 -30.85
C ASP A 77 -6.59 45.88 -31.63
N GLY A 78 -6.40 44.68 -32.19
CA GLY A 78 -5.31 44.38 -33.14
C GLY A 78 -3.91 44.24 -32.52
N LEU A 79 -3.77 43.52 -31.41
CA LEU A 79 -2.46 43.32 -30.76
C LEU A 79 -1.48 42.46 -31.59
N PRO A 80 -0.21 42.89 -31.72
CA PRO A 80 0.79 42.17 -32.52
C PRO A 80 1.16 40.81 -31.91
N LEU A 81 1.64 39.89 -32.76
CA LEU A 81 2.00 38.50 -32.40
C LEU A 81 0.79 37.58 -32.08
N ALA A 82 -0.32 37.73 -32.80
CA ALA A 82 -1.53 36.94 -32.55
C ALA A 82 -1.31 35.43 -32.73
N GLU A 83 -0.55 35.02 -33.76
CA GLU A 83 -0.22 33.61 -34.01
C GLU A 83 0.66 33.04 -32.90
N GLU A 84 1.65 33.79 -32.42
CA GLU A 84 2.56 33.33 -31.37
C GLU A 84 1.91 33.30 -30.00
N ARG A 85 0.98 34.24 -29.72
CA ARG A 85 0.12 34.14 -28.53
C ARG A 85 -0.76 32.90 -28.61
N THR A 86 -1.34 32.58 -29.77
CA THR A 86 -2.13 31.36 -29.98
C THR A 86 -1.28 30.09 -29.76
N ALA A 87 -0.07 30.04 -30.35
CA ALA A 87 0.87 28.93 -30.13
C ALA A 87 1.28 28.80 -28.66
N GLN A 88 1.39 29.92 -27.92
CA GLN A 88 1.65 29.88 -26.48
C GLN A 88 0.44 29.33 -25.71
N LEU A 89 -0.80 29.69 -26.08
CA LEU A 89 -2.00 29.09 -25.51
C LEU A 89 -2.06 27.57 -25.77
N ASP A 90 -1.68 27.12 -26.97
CA ASP A 90 -1.60 25.69 -27.27
C ASP A 90 -0.57 24.97 -26.38
N ARG A 91 0.57 25.59 -26.09
CA ARG A 91 1.53 25.06 -25.10
C ARG A 91 0.92 25.02 -23.69
N LEU A 92 0.17 26.05 -23.29
CA LEU A 92 -0.53 26.10 -22.01
C LEU A 92 -1.60 25.00 -21.89
N SER A 93 -2.26 24.63 -23.00
CA SER A 93 -3.26 23.54 -23.02
C SER A 93 -2.71 22.19 -22.55
N ARG A 94 -1.39 21.99 -22.68
CA ARG A 94 -0.67 20.79 -22.24
C ARG A 94 0.11 20.98 -20.95
N THR A 95 -0.07 22.09 -20.25
CA THR A 95 0.67 22.38 -19.01
C THR A 95 -0.23 22.11 -17.79
N HIS A 96 0.32 21.49 -16.74
CA HIS A 96 -0.47 21.24 -15.53
C HIS A 96 -0.81 22.55 -14.81
N SER A 97 0.19 23.34 -14.47
CA SER A 97 0.01 24.66 -13.84
C SER A 97 1.21 25.53 -14.17
N VAL A 98 1.01 26.84 -14.19
CA VAL A 98 2.09 27.82 -14.40
C VAL A 98 2.43 28.54 -13.10
N TRP A 99 3.60 29.17 -13.04
CA TRP A 99 3.93 30.03 -11.91
C TRP A 99 3.16 31.34 -12.09
N GLY A 100 2.34 31.73 -11.09
CA GLY A 100 1.47 32.91 -11.20
C GLY A 100 2.24 34.21 -11.49
N GLY A 101 3.52 34.29 -11.15
CA GLY A 101 4.31 35.49 -11.40
C GLY A 101 4.89 35.64 -12.79
N ASP A 102 4.64 34.66 -13.68
CA ASP A 102 4.92 34.79 -15.10
C ASP A 102 3.75 35.45 -15.86
N ARG A 103 2.63 35.74 -15.19
CA ARG A 103 1.48 36.50 -15.71
C ARG A 103 0.86 35.95 -17.01
N HIS A 104 0.90 34.63 -17.20
CA HIS A 104 0.36 33.95 -18.40
C HIS A 104 -1.15 34.18 -18.57
N GLU A 105 -1.88 34.48 -17.51
CA GLU A 105 -3.29 34.85 -17.57
C GLU A 105 -3.54 36.14 -18.35
N ALA A 106 -2.55 37.04 -18.46
CA ALA A 106 -2.67 38.24 -19.27
C ALA A 106 -2.82 37.91 -20.77
N LEU A 107 -2.16 36.84 -21.24
CA LEU A 107 -2.35 36.33 -22.60
C LEU A 107 -3.81 35.87 -22.78
N CYS A 108 -4.32 35.08 -21.84
CA CYS A 108 -5.70 34.61 -21.87
C CYS A 108 -6.70 35.79 -21.82
N GLN A 109 -6.46 36.80 -20.99
CA GLN A 109 -7.28 38.01 -20.89
C GLN A 109 -7.30 38.80 -22.20
N ALA A 110 -6.15 38.96 -22.86
CA ALA A 110 -6.05 39.66 -24.14
C ALA A 110 -6.85 38.94 -25.24
N GLU A 111 -6.82 37.61 -25.25
CA GLU A 111 -7.56 36.80 -26.23
C GLU A 111 -9.07 36.88 -26.00
N VAL A 112 -9.51 36.80 -24.74
CA VAL A 112 -10.94 36.98 -24.35
C VAL A 112 -11.42 38.41 -24.66
N ALA A 113 -10.61 39.43 -24.35
CA ALA A 113 -10.94 40.82 -24.65
C ALA A 113 -11.07 41.07 -26.15
N ALA A 114 -10.33 40.33 -26.98
CA ALA A 114 -10.43 40.37 -28.43
C ALA A 114 -11.56 39.47 -29.00
N GLY A 115 -12.49 39.02 -28.14
CA GLY A 115 -13.66 38.22 -28.53
C GLY A 115 -13.37 36.77 -28.88
N ARG A 116 -12.18 36.24 -28.57
CA ARG A 116 -11.80 34.84 -28.87
C ARG A 116 -12.09 33.93 -27.69
N THR A 117 -12.52 32.71 -27.99
CA THR A 117 -12.82 31.68 -26.99
C THR A 117 -11.57 30.88 -26.66
N LEU A 118 -11.25 30.76 -25.37
CA LEU A 118 -10.17 29.88 -24.91
C LEU A 118 -10.59 28.41 -25.04
N SER A 119 -9.66 27.54 -25.45
CA SER A 119 -9.94 26.11 -25.49
C SER A 119 -10.19 25.55 -24.09
N ALA A 120 -11.00 24.48 -23.99
CA ALA A 120 -11.30 23.81 -22.73
C ALA A 120 -10.04 23.41 -21.93
N ALA A 121 -8.99 23.00 -22.63
CA ALA A 121 -7.72 22.62 -22.02
C ALA A 121 -6.94 23.83 -21.46
N VAL A 122 -7.01 25.00 -22.10
CA VAL A 122 -6.45 26.26 -21.57
C VAL A 122 -7.22 26.71 -20.32
N VAL A 123 -8.55 26.65 -20.35
CA VAL A 123 -9.40 26.93 -19.17
C VAL A 123 -9.04 26.00 -18.01
N ALA A 124 -8.78 24.72 -18.29
CA ALA A 124 -8.36 23.77 -17.29
C ALA A 124 -7.02 24.15 -16.63
N THR A 125 -6.03 24.58 -17.41
CA THR A 125 -4.74 25.08 -16.89
C THR A 125 -4.91 26.33 -16.03
N LEU A 126 -5.77 27.28 -16.44
CA LEU A 126 -6.08 28.48 -15.66
C LEU A 126 -6.70 28.12 -14.30
N ARG A 127 -7.72 27.25 -14.29
CA ARG A 127 -8.38 26.80 -13.06
C ARG A 127 -7.41 26.06 -12.13
N ARG A 128 -6.55 25.18 -12.65
CA ARG A 128 -5.51 24.51 -11.84
C ARG A 128 -4.52 25.50 -11.25
N THR A 129 -4.11 26.50 -12.02
CA THR A 129 -3.17 27.54 -11.57
C THR A 129 -3.80 28.40 -10.48
N ALA A 130 -5.06 28.82 -10.64
CA ALA A 130 -5.80 29.59 -9.64
C ALA A 130 -5.93 28.87 -8.30
N LEU A 131 -6.01 27.52 -8.29
CA LEU A 131 -6.12 26.73 -7.06
C LEU A 131 -4.82 26.68 -6.22
N ILE A 132 -3.67 27.02 -6.81
CA ILE A 132 -2.37 27.01 -6.11
C ILE A 132 -1.78 28.42 -5.92
N ALA A 133 -2.43 29.44 -6.49
CA ALA A 133 -1.97 30.82 -6.46
C ALA A 133 -2.56 31.59 -5.26
N ASP A 134 -2.25 31.17 -4.03
CA ASP A 134 -2.79 31.70 -2.76
C ASP A 134 -2.61 33.23 -2.54
N ARG A 135 -1.89 33.93 -3.43
CA ARG A 135 -1.60 35.37 -3.35
C ARG A 135 -2.07 36.19 -4.56
N ASP A 136 -2.74 35.58 -5.54
CA ASP A 136 -3.15 36.22 -6.79
C ASP A 136 -4.67 36.24 -6.94
N GLY A 137 -5.31 37.22 -6.30
CA GLY A 137 -6.77 37.38 -6.31
C GLY A 137 -7.35 37.65 -7.70
N ASP A 138 -6.59 38.32 -8.58
CA ASP A 138 -7.02 38.67 -9.92
C ASP A 138 -7.08 37.43 -10.82
N LEU A 139 -6.09 36.54 -10.72
CA LEU A 139 -6.12 35.24 -11.39
C LEU A 139 -7.29 34.38 -10.93
N VAL A 140 -7.55 34.33 -9.63
CA VAL A 140 -8.69 33.57 -9.07
C VAL A 140 -10.02 34.13 -9.57
N ALA A 141 -10.17 35.45 -9.58
CA ALA A 141 -11.37 36.12 -10.11
C ALA A 141 -11.55 35.85 -11.60
N PHE A 142 -10.48 35.96 -12.40
CA PHE A 142 -10.52 35.70 -13.84
C PHE A 142 -10.85 34.24 -14.16
N ALA A 143 -10.19 33.28 -13.50
CA ALA A 143 -10.50 31.86 -13.67
C ALA A 143 -11.95 31.52 -13.27
N GLY A 144 -12.51 32.26 -12.30
CA GLY A 144 -13.91 32.14 -11.87
C GLY A 144 -14.95 32.60 -12.90
N GLN A 145 -14.56 33.35 -13.94
CA GLN A 145 -15.48 33.78 -15.02
C GLN A 145 -15.85 32.63 -15.95
N PHE A 146 -15.02 31.59 -16.03
CA PHE A 146 -15.25 30.45 -16.91
C PHE A 146 -16.14 29.44 -16.19
N THR A 147 -17.42 29.38 -16.57
CA THR A 147 -18.37 28.34 -16.14
C THR A 147 -18.38 27.12 -17.06
N ASP A 148 -17.89 27.28 -18.29
CA ASP A 148 -17.85 26.25 -19.32
C ASP A 148 -16.41 25.94 -19.78
N PRO A 149 -16.09 24.65 -20.03
CA PRO A 149 -16.88 23.47 -19.64
C PRO A 149 -17.03 23.37 -18.11
N VAL A 150 -18.10 22.70 -17.64
CA VAL A 150 -18.40 22.61 -16.19
C VAL A 150 -17.28 21.92 -15.42
N LEU A 151 -16.68 20.89 -16.00
CA LEU A 151 -15.49 20.21 -15.50
C LEU A 151 -14.31 20.47 -16.44
N ASN A 152 -13.10 20.31 -15.94
CA ASN A 152 -11.90 20.33 -16.76
C ASN A 152 -11.81 19.05 -17.61
N VAL A 153 -11.40 19.21 -18.88
CA VAL A 153 -11.05 18.11 -19.77
C VAL A 153 -9.72 17.46 -19.39
N GLY A 154 -9.47 16.25 -19.91
CA GLY A 154 -8.26 15.48 -19.60
C GLY A 154 -8.50 14.27 -18.69
N GLU A 155 -9.74 14.03 -18.28
CA GLU A 155 -10.16 12.87 -17.50
C GLU A 155 -11.42 12.25 -18.14
N GLU A 156 -11.34 10.95 -18.47
CA GLU A 156 -12.41 10.23 -19.21
C GLU A 156 -13.77 10.33 -18.49
N TRP A 157 -13.77 10.23 -17.16
CA TRP A 157 -15.00 10.33 -16.37
C TRP A 157 -15.66 11.71 -16.49
N ALA A 158 -14.86 12.79 -16.53
CA ALA A 158 -15.35 14.15 -16.57
C ALA A 158 -15.92 14.46 -17.96
N GLU A 159 -15.22 14.03 -19.00
CA GLU A 159 -15.68 14.13 -20.39
C GLU A 159 -16.98 13.35 -20.59
N LYS A 160 -17.04 12.10 -20.11
CA LYS A 160 -18.25 11.27 -20.16
C LYS A 160 -19.43 11.90 -19.43
N ALA A 161 -19.19 12.53 -18.29
CA ALA A 161 -20.25 13.21 -17.53
C ALA A 161 -20.78 14.46 -18.23
N MET A 162 -19.93 15.15 -18.99
CA MET A 162 -20.29 16.37 -19.74
C MET A 162 -20.90 16.11 -21.12
N GLU A 163 -20.88 14.86 -21.63
CA GLU A 163 -21.51 14.51 -22.93
C GLU A 163 -23.02 14.81 -22.97
N ASP A 164 -23.69 14.69 -21.83
CA ASP A 164 -25.14 14.81 -21.72
C ASP A 164 -25.51 16.03 -20.88
N GLU A 165 -26.03 17.05 -21.58
CA GLU A 165 -26.32 18.39 -21.05
C GLU A 165 -27.32 18.37 -19.88
N ARG A 166 -28.13 17.30 -19.73
CA ARG A 166 -29.07 17.18 -18.59
C ARG A 166 -28.34 17.19 -17.25
N TRP A 167 -27.10 16.73 -17.20
CA TRP A 167 -26.32 16.65 -15.96
C TRP A 167 -25.62 17.96 -15.60
N ARG A 168 -25.60 18.94 -16.49
CA ARG A 168 -24.83 20.18 -16.34
C ARG A 168 -25.05 20.87 -15.00
N LYS A 169 -26.31 21.03 -14.57
CA LYS A 169 -26.65 21.66 -13.28
C LYS A 169 -26.20 20.84 -12.07
N LEU A 170 -26.31 19.51 -12.16
CA LEU A 170 -25.86 18.59 -11.12
C LEU A 170 -24.33 18.64 -10.96
N LEU A 171 -23.60 18.61 -12.08
CA LEU A 171 -22.14 18.70 -12.10
C LEU A 171 -21.66 20.05 -11.58
N ALA A 172 -22.30 21.15 -11.99
CA ALA A 172 -21.98 22.49 -11.51
C ALA A 172 -22.19 22.59 -9.98
N HIS A 173 -23.27 22.00 -9.46
CA HIS A 173 -23.51 21.90 -8.01
C HIS A 173 -22.44 21.06 -7.31
N ALA A 174 -22.03 19.93 -7.90
CA ALA A 174 -20.99 19.06 -7.36
C ALA A 174 -19.63 19.76 -7.24
N VAL A 175 -19.24 20.61 -8.21
CA VAL A 175 -17.99 21.39 -8.18
C VAL A 175 -17.89 22.31 -6.95
N THR A 176 -19.02 22.71 -6.37
CA THR A 176 -19.04 23.59 -5.18
C THR A 176 -18.64 22.89 -3.87
N ALA A 177 -18.39 21.58 -3.89
CA ALA A 177 -18.00 20.76 -2.73
C ALA A 177 -16.54 21.03 -2.27
N LYS A 178 -16.28 22.25 -1.79
CA LYS A 178 -14.95 22.73 -1.38
C LYS A 178 -14.62 22.42 0.10
N SER A 179 -15.62 22.36 0.98
CA SER A 179 -15.48 22.07 2.43
C SER A 179 -15.24 20.59 2.73
N ALA A 180 -14.81 20.19 3.93
CA ALA A 180 -14.59 18.78 4.29
C ALA A 180 -15.85 17.90 4.25
N LYS A 181 -17.02 18.47 4.57
CA LYS A 181 -18.34 17.84 4.64
C LYS A 181 -19.39 18.75 3.97
N PRO A 182 -20.53 18.22 3.46
CA PRO A 182 -21.58 19.04 2.88
C PRO A 182 -22.27 19.89 3.96
N SER A 183 -22.68 21.10 3.60
CA SER A 183 -23.56 21.93 4.45
C SER A 183 -25.02 21.58 4.21
N ALA A 184 -25.90 21.92 5.17
CA ALA A 184 -27.34 21.72 5.00
C ALA A 184 -27.91 22.42 3.75
N ALA A 185 -27.40 23.62 3.43
CA ALA A 185 -27.77 24.36 2.22
C ALA A 185 -27.32 23.62 0.94
N TRP A 186 -26.10 23.05 0.95
CA TRP A 186 -25.61 22.26 -0.17
C TRP A 186 -26.47 21.01 -0.40
N GLU A 187 -26.84 20.30 0.66
CA GLU A 187 -27.71 19.11 0.56
C GLU A 187 -29.12 19.44 0.07
N LYS A 188 -29.69 20.57 0.51
CA LYS A 188 -31.00 21.03 0.04
C LYS A 188 -30.97 21.26 -1.48
N GLY A 189 -29.94 21.93 -1.99
CA GLY A 189 -29.75 22.14 -3.43
C GLY A 189 -29.55 20.82 -4.18
N ALA A 190 -28.78 19.90 -3.60
CA ALA A 190 -28.55 18.57 -4.18
C ALA A 190 -29.85 17.76 -4.30
N ARG A 191 -30.67 17.71 -3.25
CA ARG A 191 -31.98 17.00 -3.28
C ARG A 191 -32.90 17.55 -4.36
N ALA A 192 -33.02 18.88 -4.46
CA ALA A 192 -33.85 19.51 -5.49
C ALA A 192 -33.42 19.14 -6.92
N LEU A 193 -32.10 19.02 -7.17
CA LEU A 193 -31.57 18.57 -8.46
C LEU A 193 -31.83 17.08 -8.70
N VAL A 194 -31.66 16.25 -7.66
CA VAL A 194 -31.96 14.81 -7.72
C VAL A 194 -33.44 14.56 -8.02
N ASP A 195 -34.35 15.28 -7.36
CA ASP A 195 -35.79 15.15 -7.57
C ASP A 195 -36.18 15.53 -9.01
N GLY A 196 -35.56 16.57 -9.58
CA GLY A 196 -35.79 16.98 -10.96
C GLY A 196 -35.24 16.04 -12.03
N LEU A 197 -34.18 15.26 -11.72
CA LEU A 197 -33.52 14.34 -12.65
C LEU A 197 -33.95 12.88 -12.48
N GLY A 198 -34.52 12.53 -11.33
CA GLY A 198 -34.88 11.18 -10.93
C GLY A 198 -33.73 10.45 -10.23
N ALA A 199 -33.97 9.97 -9.01
CA ALA A 199 -32.93 9.35 -8.16
C ALA A 199 -32.24 8.13 -8.79
N GLY A 200 -32.99 7.27 -9.49
CA GLY A 200 -32.42 6.10 -10.17
C GLY A 200 -31.51 6.47 -11.36
N ALA A 201 -31.88 7.51 -12.12
CA ALA A 201 -31.07 8.00 -13.24
C ALA A 201 -29.78 8.66 -12.73
N VAL A 202 -29.87 9.46 -11.66
CA VAL A 202 -28.69 10.04 -10.99
C VAL A 202 -27.79 8.93 -10.45
N HIS A 203 -28.36 7.92 -9.78
CA HIS A 203 -27.61 6.81 -9.21
C HIS A 203 -26.80 6.08 -10.29
N GLY A 204 -27.45 5.63 -11.37
CA GLY A 204 -26.79 4.95 -12.48
C GLY A 204 -25.69 5.78 -13.12
N ALA A 205 -25.97 7.05 -13.44
CA ALA A 205 -24.99 7.95 -14.05
C ALA A 205 -23.75 8.17 -13.15
N VAL A 206 -23.96 8.41 -11.85
CA VAL A 206 -22.85 8.61 -10.90
C VAL A 206 -21.99 7.35 -10.82
N LEU A 207 -22.59 6.16 -10.71
CA LEU A 207 -21.84 4.91 -10.64
C LEU A 207 -21.02 4.66 -11.91
N ASP A 208 -21.61 4.90 -13.10
CA ASP A 208 -20.92 4.76 -14.38
C ASP A 208 -19.70 5.68 -14.47
N TRP A 209 -19.80 6.93 -14.00
CA TRP A 209 -18.66 7.85 -13.97
C TRP A 209 -17.59 7.44 -12.97
N LEU A 210 -17.98 6.96 -11.77
CA LEU A 210 -17.02 6.55 -10.74
C LEU A 210 -16.14 5.37 -11.18
N VAL A 211 -16.64 4.48 -12.03
CA VAL A 211 -15.86 3.37 -12.61
C VAL A 211 -14.72 3.87 -13.53
N LEU A 212 -14.86 5.06 -14.12
CA LEU A 212 -13.87 5.66 -15.00
C LEU A 212 -12.78 6.45 -14.25
N VAL A 213 -12.99 6.72 -12.95
CA VAL A 213 -12.06 7.52 -12.14
C VAL A 213 -10.69 6.84 -12.03
N GLY A 214 -9.62 7.63 -12.21
CA GLY A 214 -8.24 7.18 -12.04
C GLY A 214 -7.65 6.38 -13.21
N ARG A 215 -8.38 6.25 -14.33
CA ARG A 215 -7.83 5.86 -15.63
C ARG A 215 -6.80 6.88 -16.14
N PRO A 216 -5.93 6.51 -17.10
CA PRO A 216 -5.00 7.46 -17.72
C PRO A 216 -5.74 8.67 -18.29
N ARG A 217 -5.08 9.83 -18.29
CA ARG A 217 -5.63 11.06 -18.88
C ARG A 217 -5.93 10.84 -20.37
N THR A 218 -7.00 11.46 -20.86
CA THR A 218 -7.38 11.41 -22.29
C THR A 218 -6.35 12.09 -23.18
N PHE A 219 -5.54 12.97 -22.61
CA PHE A 219 -4.37 13.54 -23.25
C PHE A 219 -3.27 13.82 -22.22
N GLU A 220 -2.01 13.60 -22.62
CA GLU A 220 -0.86 13.78 -21.73
C GLU A 220 -0.55 15.26 -21.47
N LEU A 221 -0.29 15.60 -20.21
CA LEU A 221 0.26 16.88 -19.76
C LEU A 221 1.79 16.80 -19.72
N ARG A 222 2.45 17.89 -20.12
CA ARG A 222 3.90 18.05 -20.07
C ARG A 222 4.37 18.08 -18.63
N ARG A 223 5.39 17.29 -18.35
CA ARG A 223 6.08 17.20 -17.06
C ARG A 223 7.41 17.95 -17.13
N LYS A 224 7.73 18.78 -16.14
CA LYS A 224 9.07 19.38 -16.02
C LYS A 224 10.04 18.43 -15.32
N THR A 225 11.34 18.63 -15.56
CA THR A 225 12.41 17.90 -14.86
C THR A 225 12.20 18.05 -13.34
N TYR A 226 12.16 16.93 -12.62
CA TYR A 226 11.94 16.82 -11.16
C TYR A 226 10.52 17.05 -10.63
N GLU A 227 9.52 17.33 -11.47
CA GLU A 227 8.12 17.37 -11.02
C GLU A 227 7.57 15.95 -10.76
N PRO A 228 6.65 15.76 -9.79
CA PRO A 228 5.87 14.53 -9.67
C PRO A 228 5.12 14.21 -10.97
N ASP A 229 4.76 12.94 -11.16
CA ASP A 229 3.96 12.56 -12.32
C ASP A 229 2.52 13.09 -12.21
N VAL A 230 2.30 14.27 -12.79
CA VAL A 230 0.99 14.94 -12.86
C VAL A 230 -0.05 14.14 -13.64
N ASN A 231 0.37 13.28 -14.58
CA ASN A 231 -0.53 12.42 -15.35
C ASN A 231 -1.06 11.26 -14.52
N ALA A 232 -0.39 10.92 -13.41
CA ALA A 232 -0.87 9.97 -12.42
C ALA A 232 -1.79 10.58 -11.36
N SER A 233 -2.00 11.91 -11.35
CA SER A 233 -2.81 12.65 -10.37
C SER A 233 -4.18 13.06 -10.92
N PHE A 234 -5.16 13.24 -10.04
CA PHE A 234 -6.48 13.79 -10.41
C PHE A 234 -6.38 15.28 -10.71
N ASP A 235 -7.19 15.78 -11.63
CA ASP A 235 -7.35 17.22 -11.80
C ASP A 235 -7.94 17.82 -10.49
N PRO A 236 -7.27 18.81 -9.87
CA PRO A 236 -7.66 19.34 -8.57
C PRO A 236 -8.99 20.11 -8.59
N TYR A 237 -9.39 20.64 -9.76
CA TYR A 237 -10.70 21.28 -9.92
C TYR A 237 -11.79 20.21 -9.98
N ASN A 238 -11.60 19.19 -10.81
CA ASN A 238 -12.54 18.06 -10.94
C ASN A 238 -12.66 17.24 -9.66
N ALA A 239 -11.59 17.18 -8.86
CA ALA A 239 -11.61 16.53 -7.55
C ALA A 239 -12.66 17.13 -6.60
N ASN A 240 -13.05 18.41 -6.75
CA ASN A 240 -14.19 18.95 -6.01
C ASN A 240 -15.50 18.30 -6.45
N ALA A 241 -15.73 18.17 -7.76
CA ALA A 241 -16.90 17.49 -8.29
C ALA A 241 -17.00 16.03 -7.83
N LEU A 242 -15.90 15.27 -7.84
CA LEU A 242 -15.90 13.89 -7.32
C LEU A 242 -16.34 13.79 -5.86
N ARG A 243 -16.02 14.79 -5.02
CA ARG A 243 -16.50 14.83 -3.63
C ARG A 243 -17.99 15.11 -3.58
N GLY A 244 -18.47 16.06 -4.38
CA GLY A 244 -19.88 16.34 -4.52
C GLY A 244 -20.65 15.09 -4.97
N LEU A 245 -20.15 14.38 -5.98
CA LEU A 245 -20.71 13.12 -6.46
C LEU A 245 -20.72 12.03 -5.37
N ALA A 246 -19.63 11.90 -4.61
CA ALA A 246 -19.60 10.99 -3.46
C ALA A 246 -20.62 11.38 -2.37
N TRP A 247 -20.85 12.67 -2.14
CA TRP A 247 -21.84 13.16 -1.17
C TRP A 247 -23.29 13.03 -1.65
N LEU A 248 -23.53 12.91 -2.96
CA LEU A 248 -24.87 12.65 -3.50
C LEU A 248 -25.33 11.23 -3.15
N LEU A 249 -24.44 10.25 -3.17
CA LEU A 249 -24.80 8.84 -3.02
C LEU A 249 -25.60 8.52 -1.73
N PRO A 250 -25.25 9.05 -0.53
CA PRO A 250 -26.07 8.86 0.67
C PRO A 250 -27.42 9.60 0.68
N LEU A 251 -27.69 10.47 -0.30
CA LEU A 251 -28.98 11.14 -0.46
C LEU A 251 -29.96 10.35 -1.34
N LEU A 252 -29.48 9.28 -1.99
CA LEU A 252 -30.26 8.43 -2.90
C LEU A 252 -30.84 7.23 -2.13
N PRO A 253 -31.88 6.57 -2.67
CA PRO A 253 -32.38 5.32 -2.10
C PRO A 253 -31.27 4.26 -1.95
N PRO A 254 -31.33 3.40 -0.92
CA PRO A 254 -30.33 2.35 -0.71
C PRO A 254 -30.17 1.45 -1.95
N HIS A 255 -28.92 1.20 -2.33
CA HIS A 255 -28.58 0.32 -3.46
C HIS A 255 -27.30 -0.46 -3.14
N PRO A 256 -27.24 -1.79 -3.40
CA PRO A 256 -26.13 -2.65 -2.99
C PRO A 256 -24.77 -2.18 -3.51
N ASP A 257 -24.73 -1.62 -4.71
CA ASP A 257 -23.47 -1.16 -5.32
C ASP A 257 -22.90 0.14 -4.75
N THR A 258 -23.68 0.90 -3.98
CA THR A 258 -23.26 2.21 -3.49
C THR A 258 -22.06 2.13 -2.56
N ALA A 259 -22.10 1.20 -1.58
CA ALA A 259 -20.99 1.00 -0.65
C ALA A 259 -19.73 0.55 -1.40
N ARG A 260 -19.87 -0.44 -2.29
CA ARG A 260 -18.79 -0.95 -3.13
C ARG A 260 -18.15 0.13 -3.99
N ALA A 261 -18.94 0.97 -4.66
CA ALA A 261 -18.42 2.05 -5.50
C ALA A 261 -17.65 3.10 -4.69
N LEU A 262 -18.14 3.47 -3.51
CA LEU A 262 -17.44 4.38 -2.61
C LEU A 262 -16.11 3.80 -2.11
N GLY A 263 -16.05 2.51 -1.75
CA GLY A 263 -14.79 1.91 -1.33
C GLY A 263 -13.79 1.69 -2.47
N VAL A 264 -14.25 1.42 -3.70
CA VAL A 264 -13.38 1.46 -4.89
C VAL A 264 -12.83 2.87 -5.10
N LEU A 265 -13.66 3.91 -4.95
CA LEU A 265 -13.22 5.30 -5.05
C LEU A 265 -12.15 5.65 -3.99
N VAL A 266 -12.27 5.14 -2.75
CA VAL A 266 -11.24 5.28 -1.71
C VAL A 266 -9.92 4.66 -2.17
N GLU A 267 -9.93 3.42 -2.65
CA GLU A 267 -8.72 2.72 -3.10
C GLU A 267 -8.05 3.40 -4.30
N THR A 268 -8.84 3.77 -5.31
CA THR A 268 -8.36 4.48 -6.50
C THR A 268 -7.72 5.81 -6.13
N SER A 269 -8.32 6.54 -5.18
CA SER A 269 -7.83 7.83 -4.70
C SER A 269 -6.58 7.72 -3.81
N LEU A 270 -6.35 6.58 -3.17
CA LEU A 270 -5.19 6.34 -2.29
C LEU A 270 -4.07 5.53 -2.95
N ARG A 271 -4.24 5.09 -4.21
CA ARG A 271 -3.17 4.47 -4.98
C ARG A 271 -1.94 5.37 -4.98
N LYS A 272 -0.76 4.80 -4.71
CA LYS A 272 0.50 5.57 -4.69
C LYS A 272 0.96 5.85 -6.11
N ALA A 273 1.33 7.09 -6.38
CA ALA A 273 2.05 7.52 -7.57
C ALA A 273 3.47 7.98 -7.17
N ALA A 274 4.46 7.67 -8.02
CA ALA A 274 5.85 8.02 -7.76
C ALA A 274 6.03 9.55 -7.64
N GLY A 275 6.73 9.99 -6.61
CA GLY A 275 6.95 11.42 -6.32
C GLY A 275 5.74 12.19 -5.78
N LEU A 276 4.53 11.63 -5.80
CA LEU A 276 3.29 12.29 -5.33
C LEU A 276 2.77 11.72 -4.01
N GLY A 277 2.92 10.41 -3.79
CA GLY A 277 2.21 9.71 -2.72
C GLY A 277 0.78 9.33 -3.14
N PRO A 278 -0.24 9.38 -2.26
CA PRO A 278 -1.62 9.05 -2.62
C PRO A 278 -2.18 10.05 -3.65
N ARG A 279 -2.87 9.56 -4.68
CA ARG A 279 -3.40 10.38 -5.79
C ARG A 279 -4.28 11.55 -5.35
N ASN A 280 -5.25 11.33 -4.46
CA ASN A 280 -6.13 12.38 -3.94
C ASN A 280 -6.80 11.99 -2.60
N PRO A 281 -6.14 12.23 -1.45
CA PRO A 281 -6.72 11.94 -0.13
C PRO A 281 -8.04 12.67 0.14
N LYS A 282 -8.24 13.85 -0.48
CA LYS A 282 -9.44 14.68 -0.28
C LYS A 282 -10.70 14.01 -0.87
N VAL A 283 -10.59 13.33 -2.01
CA VAL A 283 -11.68 12.51 -2.58
C VAL A 283 -11.88 11.23 -1.76
N ALA A 284 -10.79 10.56 -1.37
CA ALA A 284 -10.88 9.37 -0.51
C ALA A 284 -11.63 9.65 0.80
N ASN A 285 -11.30 10.75 1.47
CA ASN A 285 -11.95 11.16 2.72
C ASN A 285 -13.43 11.49 2.51
N ALA A 286 -13.82 12.08 1.37
CA ALA A 286 -15.22 12.32 1.06
C ALA A 286 -15.99 11.01 0.91
N ALA A 287 -15.42 10.03 0.22
CA ALA A 287 -16.01 8.71 0.05
C ALA A 287 -16.16 7.94 1.37
N VAL A 288 -15.16 7.98 2.26
CA VAL A 288 -15.26 7.40 3.61
C VAL A 288 -16.38 8.07 4.41
N ASN A 289 -16.45 9.40 4.42
CA ASN A 289 -17.52 10.12 5.13
C ASN A 289 -18.90 9.77 4.55
N SER A 290 -19.02 9.57 3.24
CA SER A 290 -20.26 9.10 2.62
C SER A 290 -20.61 7.68 3.04
N LEU A 291 -19.64 6.76 3.11
CA LEU A 291 -19.85 5.40 3.65
C LEU A 291 -20.39 5.44 5.08
N THR A 292 -19.88 6.34 5.93
CA THR A 292 -20.35 6.47 7.33
C THR A 292 -21.83 6.86 7.42
N ARG A 293 -22.34 7.55 6.40
CA ARG A 293 -23.72 8.02 6.32
C ARG A 293 -24.68 7.04 5.67
N LEU A 294 -24.16 5.98 5.02
CA LEU A 294 -25.00 4.91 4.51
C LEU A 294 -25.45 4.02 5.66
N ASP A 295 -26.70 3.59 5.61
CA ASP A 295 -27.23 2.59 6.52
C ASP A 295 -27.15 1.19 5.90
N GLY A 296 -26.98 0.17 6.74
CA GLY A 296 -26.96 -1.23 6.35
C GLY A 296 -25.59 -1.91 6.45
N GLU A 297 -25.62 -3.25 6.44
CA GLU A 297 -24.45 -4.10 6.65
C GLU A 297 -23.38 -3.91 5.56
N ALA A 298 -23.78 -3.59 4.33
CA ALA A 298 -22.85 -3.38 3.21
C ALA A 298 -21.87 -2.21 3.46
N ALA A 299 -22.33 -1.12 4.09
CA ALA A 299 -21.48 0.02 4.41
C ALA A 299 -20.49 -0.30 5.54
N LEU A 300 -20.95 -1.05 6.55
CA LEU A 300 -20.12 -1.53 7.65
C LEU A 300 -19.05 -2.50 7.16
N ALA A 301 -19.43 -3.46 6.31
CA ALA A 301 -18.51 -4.41 5.70
C ALA A 301 -17.44 -3.70 4.87
N GLU A 302 -17.83 -2.67 4.11
CA GLU A 302 -16.89 -1.90 3.29
C GLU A 302 -15.93 -1.06 4.14
N LEU A 303 -16.41 -0.43 5.22
CA LEU A 303 -15.56 0.30 6.17
C LEU A 303 -14.55 -0.64 6.85
N ALA A 304 -14.99 -1.82 7.30
CA ALA A 304 -14.11 -2.82 7.91
C ALA A 304 -13.06 -3.32 6.90
N ARG A 305 -13.47 -3.61 5.67
CA ARG A 305 -12.59 -3.99 4.56
C ARG A 305 -11.54 -2.91 4.30
N LEU A 306 -11.95 -1.64 4.23
CA LEU A 306 -11.03 -0.51 4.03
C LEU A 306 -10.09 -0.33 5.22
N GLY A 307 -10.54 -0.53 6.45
CA GLY A 307 -9.71 -0.43 7.66
C GLY A 307 -8.51 -1.38 7.65
N THR A 308 -8.65 -2.55 7.03
CA THR A 308 -7.54 -3.51 6.87
C THR A 308 -6.59 -3.18 5.71
N ARG A 309 -7.03 -2.42 4.71
CA ARG A 309 -6.28 -2.17 3.45
C ARG A 309 -5.66 -0.78 3.36
N VAL A 310 -6.27 0.22 3.98
CA VAL A 310 -5.83 1.61 3.88
C VAL A 310 -4.64 1.85 4.79
N THR A 311 -3.51 2.26 4.20
CA THR A 311 -2.26 2.57 4.93
C THR A 311 -2.02 4.07 5.10
N TYR A 312 -2.75 4.92 4.38
CA TYR A 312 -2.61 6.36 4.49
C TYR A 312 -3.24 6.86 5.79
N LYS A 313 -2.39 7.32 6.73
CA LYS A 313 -2.78 7.67 8.12
C LYS A 313 -3.97 8.61 8.21
N GLY A 314 -4.07 9.61 7.34
CA GLY A 314 -5.16 10.60 7.38
C GLY A 314 -6.53 9.98 7.12
N THR A 315 -6.63 9.10 6.12
CA THR A 315 -7.88 8.40 5.78
C THR A 315 -8.16 7.24 6.72
N LEU A 316 -7.12 6.50 7.14
CA LEU A 316 -7.27 5.42 8.12
C LEU A 316 -7.90 5.91 9.42
N LYS A 317 -7.46 7.06 9.95
CA LYS A 317 -8.08 7.68 11.14
C LYS A 317 -9.58 7.95 10.97
N LEU A 318 -10.03 8.33 9.78
CA LEU A 318 -11.45 8.55 9.50
C LEU A 318 -12.23 7.23 9.47
N ILE A 319 -11.64 6.19 8.88
CA ILE A 319 -12.23 4.84 8.85
C ILE A 319 -12.33 4.28 10.27
N ASP A 320 -11.26 4.39 11.04
CA ASP A 320 -11.22 3.94 12.44
C ASP A 320 -12.29 4.66 13.27
N ALA A 321 -12.38 5.98 13.17
CA ALA A 321 -13.42 6.75 13.87
C ALA A 321 -14.85 6.36 13.44
N ALA A 322 -15.05 6.03 12.16
CA ALA A 322 -16.34 5.56 11.66
C ALA A 322 -16.71 4.18 12.21
N LEU A 323 -15.75 3.25 12.27
CA LEU A 323 -15.94 1.92 12.83
C LEU A 323 -16.20 1.98 14.34
N GLU A 324 -15.45 2.78 15.09
CA GLU A 324 -15.68 3.00 16.53
C GLU A 324 -17.08 3.56 16.80
N ALA A 325 -17.50 4.58 16.05
CA ALA A 325 -18.83 5.17 16.22
C ALA A 325 -19.95 4.18 15.93
N ARG A 326 -19.82 3.35 14.88
CA ARG A 326 -20.78 2.30 14.55
C ARG A 326 -20.74 1.16 15.58
N GLY A 327 -19.56 0.84 16.11
CA GLY A 327 -19.39 -0.15 17.18
C GLY A 327 -20.10 0.27 18.46
N ALA A 328 -19.85 1.50 18.90
CA ALA A 328 -20.54 2.07 20.06
C ALA A 328 -22.07 2.07 19.90
N ALA A 329 -22.59 2.38 18.70
CA ALA A 329 -24.02 2.35 18.43
C ALA A 329 -24.63 0.93 18.45
N LEU A 330 -23.84 -0.09 18.15
CA LEU A 330 -24.25 -1.50 18.13
C LEU A 330 -23.87 -2.26 19.42
N GLY A 331 -23.17 -1.62 20.35
CA GLY A 331 -22.60 -2.27 21.54
C GLY A 331 -21.49 -3.28 21.21
N LEU A 332 -20.80 -3.10 20.09
CA LEU A 332 -19.76 -3.98 19.58
C LEU A 332 -18.39 -3.28 19.60
N SER A 333 -17.33 -4.03 19.90
CA SER A 333 -15.96 -3.53 19.69
C SER A 333 -15.65 -3.44 18.19
N ARG A 334 -14.64 -2.64 17.82
CA ARG A 334 -14.11 -2.60 16.45
C ARG A 334 -13.77 -3.99 15.94
N GLU A 335 -13.10 -4.79 16.76
CA GLU A 335 -12.67 -6.11 16.39
C GLU A 335 -13.84 -7.10 16.29
N GLU A 336 -14.97 -6.86 16.96
CA GLU A 336 -16.23 -7.59 16.74
C GLU A 336 -16.90 -7.19 15.42
N ILE A 337 -16.86 -5.90 15.06
CA ILE A 337 -17.35 -5.44 13.75
C ILE A 337 -16.56 -6.10 12.64
N GLU A 338 -15.23 -6.09 12.73
CA GLU A 338 -14.37 -6.70 11.73
C GLU A 338 -14.62 -8.22 11.62
N GLU A 339 -15.00 -8.89 12.72
CA GLU A 339 -15.41 -10.31 12.71
C GLU A 339 -16.72 -10.54 11.98
N LEU A 340 -17.73 -9.72 12.25
CA LEU A 340 -19.07 -9.84 11.65
C LEU A 340 -19.08 -9.41 10.17
N ALA A 341 -18.17 -8.52 9.79
CA ALA A 341 -18.04 -7.98 8.44
C ALA A 341 -17.42 -8.96 7.43
N VAL A 342 -16.98 -10.15 7.85
CA VAL A 342 -16.34 -11.11 6.93
C VAL A 342 -17.39 -11.72 6.00
N PRO A 343 -17.34 -11.49 4.69
CA PRO A 343 -18.32 -12.05 3.77
C PRO A 343 -18.12 -13.56 3.60
N ALA A 344 -19.22 -14.29 3.47
CA ALA A 344 -19.20 -15.72 3.12
C ALA A 344 -18.80 -15.98 1.66
N HIS A 345 -18.77 -14.96 0.79
CA HIS A 345 -18.42 -15.09 -0.64
C HIS A 345 -19.27 -16.14 -1.37
N GLY A 346 -20.55 -16.28 -1.01
CA GLY A 346 -21.45 -17.28 -1.59
C GLY A 346 -21.14 -18.72 -1.21
N LEU A 347 -20.20 -18.97 -0.29
CA LEU A 347 -19.97 -20.30 0.29
C LEU A 347 -21.22 -20.73 1.07
N THR A 348 -21.75 -21.90 0.74
CA THR A 348 -22.94 -22.47 1.39
C THR A 348 -22.59 -23.38 2.57
N GLU A 349 -21.36 -23.90 2.57
CA GLU A 349 -20.79 -24.72 3.63
C GLU A 349 -19.36 -24.24 3.93
N VAL A 350 -18.73 -24.78 4.99
CA VAL A 350 -17.35 -24.43 5.32
C VAL A 350 -16.40 -24.85 4.18
N GLY A 351 -15.93 -23.85 3.45
CA GLY A 351 -15.01 -23.97 2.33
C GLY A 351 -15.63 -24.49 1.03
N LYS A 352 -16.96 -24.60 0.90
CA LYS A 352 -17.58 -25.19 -0.31
C LYS A 352 -18.80 -24.41 -0.82
N ALA A 353 -18.94 -24.37 -2.14
CA ALA A 353 -20.15 -23.93 -2.85
C ALA A 353 -20.29 -24.57 -4.24
N GLY A 354 -21.53 -24.66 -4.73
CA GLY A 354 -21.85 -25.05 -6.09
C GLY A 354 -22.55 -23.92 -6.85
N PHE A 355 -22.07 -23.59 -8.04
CA PHE A 355 -22.64 -22.56 -8.92
C PHE A 355 -23.08 -23.20 -10.24
N ARG A 356 -24.36 -23.09 -10.59
CA ARG A 356 -24.89 -23.65 -11.85
C ARG A 356 -24.76 -22.64 -12.98
N LEU A 357 -24.09 -23.04 -14.06
CA LEU A 357 -23.92 -22.28 -15.29
C LEU A 357 -24.43 -23.13 -16.46
N GLY A 358 -25.70 -22.95 -16.82
CA GLY A 358 -26.43 -23.84 -17.72
C GLY A 358 -26.54 -25.27 -17.19
N GLU A 359 -26.04 -26.24 -17.97
CA GLU A 359 -25.99 -27.67 -17.62
C GLU A 359 -24.70 -28.07 -16.87
N ALA A 360 -23.78 -27.14 -16.66
CA ALA A 360 -22.57 -27.39 -15.88
C ALA A 360 -22.70 -26.81 -14.48
N THR A 361 -22.02 -27.43 -13.51
CA THR A 361 -21.90 -26.90 -12.14
C THR A 361 -20.44 -26.65 -11.81
N ALA A 362 -20.08 -25.42 -11.49
CA ALA A 362 -18.78 -25.10 -10.91
C ALA A 362 -18.80 -25.45 -9.42
N LEU A 363 -17.87 -26.29 -8.99
CA LEU A 363 -17.67 -26.65 -7.59
C LEU A 363 -16.47 -25.88 -7.07
N LEU A 364 -16.74 -24.95 -6.16
CA LEU A 364 -15.72 -24.17 -5.48
C LEU A 364 -15.36 -24.86 -4.18
N GLU A 365 -14.07 -25.11 -3.96
CA GLU A 365 -13.54 -25.69 -2.72
C GLU A 365 -12.34 -24.88 -2.22
N VAL A 366 -12.27 -24.62 -0.92
CA VAL A 366 -11.09 -24.05 -0.27
C VAL A 366 -10.13 -25.17 0.14
N ARG A 367 -8.90 -25.12 -0.38
CA ARG A 367 -7.81 -26.04 -0.06
C ARG A 367 -6.62 -25.24 0.45
N GLY A 368 -6.23 -25.46 1.71
CA GLY A 368 -5.20 -24.62 2.34
C GLY A 368 -5.66 -23.17 2.43
N ASN A 369 -4.89 -22.25 1.86
CA ASN A 369 -5.23 -20.82 1.73
C ASN A 369 -5.74 -20.42 0.34
N LYS A 370 -6.11 -21.39 -0.51
CA LYS A 370 -6.55 -21.14 -1.88
C LYS A 370 -7.95 -21.66 -2.14
N ALA A 371 -8.75 -20.90 -2.87
CA ALA A 371 -9.94 -21.42 -3.51
C ALA A 371 -9.58 -22.06 -4.86
N VAL A 372 -10.11 -23.25 -5.10
CA VAL A 372 -9.98 -23.97 -6.36
C VAL A 372 -11.35 -24.19 -6.98
N LEU A 373 -11.41 -24.15 -8.31
CA LEU A 373 -12.60 -24.47 -9.08
C LEU A 373 -12.43 -25.82 -9.76
N ALA A 374 -13.33 -26.73 -9.43
CA ALA A 374 -13.61 -27.92 -10.22
C ALA A 374 -14.94 -27.73 -10.96
N TRP A 375 -15.21 -28.57 -11.96
CA TRP A 375 -16.42 -28.48 -12.77
C TRP A 375 -17.06 -29.84 -12.91
N SER A 376 -18.37 -29.92 -12.72
CA SER A 376 -19.19 -31.03 -13.20
C SER A 376 -19.82 -30.65 -14.53
N ASN A 377 -19.62 -31.47 -15.56
CA ASN A 377 -20.29 -31.27 -16.86
C ASN A 377 -21.76 -31.79 -16.82
N ALA A 378 -22.45 -31.69 -17.95
CA ALA A 378 -23.84 -32.17 -18.12
C ALA A 378 -24.03 -33.68 -17.87
N THR A 379 -22.95 -34.48 -17.91
CA THR A 379 -22.99 -35.92 -17.62
C THR A 379 -22.60 -36.25 -16.17
N GLY A 380 -22.48 -35.24 -15.30
CA GLY A 380 -22.04 -35.41 -13.91
C GLY A 380 -20.54 -35.68 -13.72
N LYS A 381 -19.74 -35.66 -14.80
CA LYS A 381 -18.31 -35.97 -14.77
C LYS A 381 -17.50 -34.75 -14.33
N GLN A 382 -16.61 -34.95 -13.36
CA GLN A 382 -15.67 -33.95 -12.88
C GLN A 382 -14.57 -33.66 -13.90
N VAL A 383 -14.36 -32.39 -14.22
CA VAL A 383 -13.33 -31.87 -15.13
C VAL A 383 -12.61 -30.67 -14.49
N LYS A 384 -11.32 -30.50 -14.81
CA LYS A 384 -10.47 -29.46 -14.20
C LYS A 384 -10.65 -28.06 -14.79
N ALA A 385 -11.26 -27.95 -15.96
CA ALA A 385 -11.44 -26.69 -16.67
C ALA A 385 -12.89 -26.48 -17.04
N ALA A 386 -13.30 -25.21 -17.14
CA ALA A 386 -14.66 -24.85 -17.54
C ALA A 386 -15.02 -25.52 -18.89
N PRO A 387 -16.18 -26.21 -18.98
CA PRO A 387 -16.67 -26.77 -20.23
C PRO A 387 -16.74 -25.72 -21.35
N ALA A 388 -16.64 -26.15 -22.61
CA ALA A 388 -16.65 -25.24 -23.76
C ALA A 388 -17.96 -24.42 -23.85
N ALA A 389 -19.10 -25.05 -23.53
CA ALA A 389 -20.40 -24.38 -23.49
C ALA A 389 -20.41 -23.20 -22.51
N VAL A 390 -19.91 -23.39 -21.28
CA VAL A 390 -19.80 -22.31 -20.27
C VAL A 390 -18.95 -21.16 -20.77
N ARG A 391 -17.81 -21.45 -21.43
CA ARG A 391 -16.90 -20.42 -21.95
C ARG A 391 -17.52 -19.59 -23.08
N ARG A 392 -18.42 -20.17 -23.86
CA ARG A 392 -19.08 -19.51 -24.99
C ARG A 392 -20.35 -18.77 -24.55
N ASP A 393 -21.16 -19.41 -23.71
CA ASP A 393 -22.54 -18.99 -23.44
C ASP A 393 -22.68 -18.25 -22.10
N HIS A 394 -21.73 -18.43 -21.16
CA HIS A 394 -21.73 -17.84 -19.81
C HIS A 394 -20.38 -17.18 -19.46
N ALA A 395 -19.78 -16.46 -20.41
CA ALA A 395 -18.44 -15.91 -20.27
C ALA A 395 -18.31 -14.86 -19.14
N GLU A 396 -19.31 -13.99 -18.97
CA GLU A 396 -19.31 -12.97 -17.91
C GLU A 396 -19.51 -13.61 -16.51
N GLU A 397 -20.44 -14.55 -16.35
CA GLU A 397 -20.61 -15.31 -15.10
C GLU A 397 -19.32 -16.07 -14.72
N LEU A 398 -18.64 -16.68 -15.69
CA LEU A 398 -17.34 -17.33 -15.47
C LEU A 398 -16.27 -16.33 -15.01
N LYS A 399 -16.28 -15.10 -15.53
CA LYS A 399 -15.35 -14.03 -15.16
C LYS A 399 -15.65 -13.52 -13.75
N GLU A 400 -16.91 -13.37 -13.37
CA GLU A 400 -17.34 -13.05 -12.01
C GLU A 400 -16.91 -14.14 -11.02
N LEU A 401 -17.14 -15.42 -11.35
CA LEU A 401 -16.73 -16.55 -10.52
C LEU A 401 -15.20 -16.61 -10.31
N LYS A 402 -14.42 -16.32 -11.37
CA LYS A 402 -12.96 -16.18 -11.24
C LYS A 402 -12.55 -14.96 -10.39
N GLY A 403 -13.35 -13.88 -10.42
CA GLY A 403 -13.21 -12.75 -9.52
C GLY A 403 -13.42 -13.16 -8.06
N LEU A 404 -14.50 -13.89 -7.79
CA LEU A 404 -14.86 -14.42 -6.47
C LEU A 404 -13.74 -15.29 -5.88
N VAL A 405 -13.14 -16.19 -6.67
CA VAL A 405 -11.98 -17.00 -6.24
C VAL A 405 -10.81 -16.11 -5.78
N LYS A 406 -10.49 -15.05 -6.52
CA LYS A 406 -9.42 -14.12 -6.14
C LYS A 406 -9.76 -13.35 -4.86
N ASP A 407 -11.03 -13.05 -4.64
CA ASP A 407 -11.45 -12.32 -3.43
C ASP A 407 -11.51 -13.22 -2.20
N ILE A 408 -11.85 -14.51 -2.37
CA ILE A 408 -11.70 -15.55 -1.35
C ILE A 408 -10.21 -15.71 -0.97
N ASP A 409 -9.32 -15.87 -1.94
CA ASP A 409 -7.86 -15.98 -1.71
C ASP A 409 -7.30 -14.82 -0.86
N LYS A 410 -7.68 -13.59 -1.23
CA LYS A 410 -7.27 -12.38 -0.48
C LYS A 410 -7.85 -12.39 0.92
N SER A 411 -9.12 -12.77 1.06
CA SER A 411 -9.81 -12.81 2.36
C SER A 411 -9.20 -13.86 3.28
N LEU A 412 -8.91 -15.06 2.79
CA LEU A 412 -8.24 -16.11 3.57
C LEU A 412 -6.87 -15.64 4.08
N SER A 413 -6.09 -14.99 3.21
CA SER A 413 -4.77 -14.44 3.60
C SER A 413 -4.91 -13.38 4.70
N ALA A 414 -5.84 -12.43 4.53
CA ALA A 414 -6.10 -11.38 5.52
C ALA A 414 -6.62 -11.94 6.85
N GLN A 415 -7.49 -12.95 6.81
CA GLN A 415 -8.07 -13.58 8.00
C GLN A 415 -7.05 -14.45 8.75
N ALA A 416 -6.17 -15.16 8.05
CA ALA A 416 -5.07 -15.89 8.67
C ALA A 416 -4.11 -14.94 9.38
N GLU A 417 -3.76 -13.83 8.75
CA GLU A 417 -2.92 -12.80 9.36
C GLU A 417 -3.61 -12.14 10.57
N ARG A 418 -4.91 -11.86 10.48
CA ARG A 418 -5.68 -11.32 11.60
C ARG A 418 -5.67 -12.27 12.80
N LEU A 419 -5.93 -13.55 12.58
CA LEU A 419 -5.90 -14.59 13.61
C LEU A 419 -4.50 -14.69 14.26
N ASP A 420 -3.42 -14.67 13.48
CA ASP A 420 -2.05 -14.68 14.03
C ASP A 420 -1.77 -13.46 14.93
N ARG A 421 -2.33 -12.27 14.61
CA ARG A 421 -2.18 -11.08 15.45
C ARG A 421 -2.95 -11.16 16.77
N GLN A 422 -3.90 -12.09 16.94
CA GLN A 422 -4.73 -12.18 18.14
C GLN A 422 -3.98 -12.74 19.36
N PHE A 423 -2.81 -13.38 19.20
CA PHE A 423 -2.01 -13.87 20.33
C PHE A 423 -1.70 -12.77 21.35
N LEU A 424 -1.19 -11.62 20.88
CA LEU A 424 -0.90 -10.47 21.74
C LEU A 424 -2.14 -9.80 22.31
N ALA A 425 -3.30 -9.94 21.66
CA ALA A 425 -4.56 -9.37 22.12
C ALA A 425 -5.21 -10.20 23.23
N ARG A 426 -4.82 -11.47 23.39
CA ARG A 426 -5.41 -12.43 24.37
C ARG A 426 -6.95 -12.43 24.34
N ARG A 427 -7.50 -12.47 23.13
CA ARG A 427 -8.95 -12.39 22.96
C ARG A 427 -9.62 -13.65 23.49
N THR A 428 -10.68 -13.44 24.25
CA THR A 428 -11.62 -14.45 24.72
C THR A 428 -12.96 -14.27 24.01
N TRP A 429 -13.62 -15.36 23.66
CA TRP A 429 -14.98 -15.34 23.11
C TRP A 429 -15.90 -16.22 23.93
N ALA A 430 -17.19 -15.87 23.95
CA ALA A 430 -18.22 -16.82 24.36
C ALA A 430 -18.28 -17.98 23.37
N TYR A 431 -18.36 -19.23 23.85
CA TYR A 431 -18.30 -20.43 23.00
C TYR A 431 -19.27 -20.39 21.81
N GLY A 432 -20.54 -20.05 22.05
CA GLY A 432 -21.55 -19.98 20.99
C GLY A 432 -21.25 -18.94 19.91
N GLN A 433 -20.75 -17.77 20.31
CA GLN A 433 -20.37 -16.71 19.36
C GLN A 433 -19.13 -17.09 18.55
N TRP A 434 -18.11 -17.66 19.21
CA TRP A 434 -16.92 -18.17 18.53
C TRP A 434 -17.27 -19.26 17.53
N ARG A 435 -18.12 -20.21 17.92
CA ARG A 435 -18.56 -21.28 17.04
C ARG A 435 -19.24 -20.73 15.79
N ALA A 436 -20.19 -19.81 15.94
CA ALA A 436 -20.89 -19.20 14.81
C ALA A 436 -19.98 -18.35 13.90
N ARG A 437 -19.11 -17.51 14.50
CA ARG A 437 -18.29 -16.52 13.76
C ARG A 437 -16.98 -17.10 13.20
N TYR A 438 -16.46 -18.17 13.79
CA TYR A 438 -15.21 -18.79 13.38
C TYR A 438 -15.41 -20.22 12.91
N LEU A 439 -15.81 -21.14 13.79
CA LEU A 439 -15.78 -22.58 13.50
C LEU A 439 -16.74 -22.98 12.36
N ASP A 440 -17.93 -22.40 12.36
CA ASP A 440 -19.02 -22.72 11.43
C ASP A 440 -19.20 -21.67 10.34
N HIS A 441 -18.44 -20.58 10.39
CA HIS A 441 -18.46 -19.56 9.34
C HIS A 441 -17.96 -20.16 8.00
N PRO A 442 -18.68 -19.99 6.87
CA PRO A 442 -18.34 -20.65 5.60
C PRO A 442 -16.90 -20.41 5.12
N LEU A 443 -16.41 -19.18 5.21
CA LEU A 443 -15.01 -18.84 4.91
C LEU A 443 -14.04 -19.11 6.07
N VAL A 444 -14.22 -18.43 7.21
CA VAL A 444 -13.27 -18.43 8.34
C VAL A 444 -13.13 -19.81 8.98
N GLY A 445 -14.16 -20.67 8.91
CA GLY A 445 -14.14 -22.04 9.40
C GLY A 445 -13.04 -22.89 8.75
N THR A 446 -12.66 -22.57 7.51
CA THR A 446 -11.56 -23.24 6.81
C THR A 446 -10.19 -22.97 7.44
N LEU A 447 -10.05 -21.86 8.19
CA LEU A 447 -8.87 -21.52 8.96
C LEU A 447 -9.01 -22.01 10.40
N ALA A 448 -10.15 -21.68 11.03
CA ALA A 448 -10.40 -21.96 12.45
C ALA A 448 -10.35 -23.46 12.77
N ARG A 449 -10.84 -24.33 11.88
CA ARG A 449 -10.82 -25.80 12.06
C ARG A 449 -9.40 -26.41 12.00
N ARG A 450 -8.39 -25.65 11.56
CA ARG A 450 -6.98 -26.10 11.50
C ARG A 450 -6.10 -25.48 12.59
N LEU A 451 -6.72 -24.82 13.56
CA LEU A 451 -6.07 -24.22 14.71
C LEU A 451 -6.44 -24.97 15.99
N ILE A 452 -5.52 -24.93 16.95
CA ILE A 452 -5.75 -25.40 18.32
C ILE A 452 -6.40 -24.25 19.10
N TRP A 453 -7.48 -24.55 19.78
CA TRP A 453 -8.23 -23.62 20.62
C TRP A 453 -8.21 -24.11 22.06
N THR A 454 -8.38 -23.20 23.00
CA THR A 454 -8.53 -23.52 24.41
C THR A 454 -9.97 -23.20 24.81
N VAL A 455 -10.74 -24.21 25.22
CA VAL A 455 -12.11 -24.08 25.72
C VAL A 455 -12.09 -24.31 27.23
N ASP A 456 -12.39 -23.27 28.01
CA ASP A 456 -12.32 -23.29 29.49
C ASP A 456 -11.03 -23.93 30.03
N GLY A 457 -9.89 -23.57 29.44
CA GLY A 457 -8.57 -24.11 29.80
C GLY A 457 -8.18 -25.43 29.11
N THR A 458 -9.11 -26.10 28.44
CA THR A 458 -8.84 -27.38 27.75
C THR A 458 -8.48 -27.15 26.28
N ALA A 459 -7.27 -27.56 25.88
CA ALA A 459 -6.85 -27.47 24.48
C ALA A 459 -7.58 -28.50 23.60
N ALA A 460 -8.07 -28.06 22.44
CA ALA A 460 -8.78 -28.88 21.46
C ALA A 460 -8.54 -28.40 20.02
N CYS A 461 -8.58 -29.32 19.07
CA CYS A 461 -8.52 -29.03 17.63
C CYS A 461 -9.65 -29.77 16.91
N PHE A 462 -10.13 -29.24 15.77
CA PHE A 462 -11.24 -29.87 15.05
C PHE A 462 -10.79 -31.13 14.31
N ALA A 463 -11.46 -32.25 14.56
CA ALA A 463 -11.31 -33.52 13.85
C ALA A 463 -12.61 -34.34 13.95
N ASP A 464 -12.90 -35.13 12.92
CA ASP A 464 -14.09 -36.00 12.89
C ASP A 464 -15.43 -35.27 13.13
N GLY A 465 -15.53 -34.03 12.61
CA GLY A 465 -16.75 -33.23 12.68
C GLY A 465 -16.94 -32.41 13.96
N GLU A 466 -16.07 -32.55 14.96
CA GLU A 466 -16.15 -31.80 16.22
C GLU A 466 -14.77 -31.42 16.79
N LEU A 467 -14.74 -30.65 17.89
CA LEU A 467 -13.49 -30.38 18.60
C LEU A 467 -13.07 -31.61 19.41
N ARG A 468 -11.79 -31.94 19.35
CA ARG A 468 -11.17 -33.08 20.02
C ARG A 468 -9.96 -32.63 20.83
N THR A 469 -9.84 -33.14 22.05
CA THR A 469 -8.62 -32.99 22.87
C THR A 469 -7.48 -33.89 22.34
N LEU A 470 -6.29 -33.80 22.94
CA LEU A 470 -5.16 -34.68 22.62
C LEU A 470 -5.47 -36.17 22.74
N THR A 471 -6.37 -36.54 23.68
CA THR A 471 -6.80 -37.92 23.91
C THR A 471 -7.97 -38.35 23.03
N GLY A 472 -8.50 -37.45 22.18
CA GLY A 472 -9.65 -37.71 21.32
C GLY A 472 -11.02 -37.48 21.99
N ALA A 473 -11.06 -37.04 23.25
CA ALA A 473 -12.33 -36.71 23.90
C ALA A 473 -13.00 -35.49 23.23
N PRO A 474 -14.32 -35.54 22.95
CA PRO A 474 -15.03 -34.44 22.29
C PRO A 474 -15.22 -33.23 23.22
N VAL A 475 -15.18 -32.03 22.64
CA VAL A 475 -15.46 -30.75 23.32
C VAL A 475 -16.66 -30.07 22.64
N THR A 476 -17.85 -30.32 23.16
CA THR A 476 -19.14 -29.93 22.54
C THR A 476 -19.71 -28.61 23.04
N GLY A 477 -19.14 -28.05 24.11
CA GLY A 477 -19.59 -26.81 24.74
C GLY A 477 -18.54 -26.24 25.69
N GLY A 478 -18.80 -25.02 26.16
CA GLY A 478 -17.96 -24.31 27.11
C GLY A 478 -18.45 -22.88 27.32
N THR A 479 -17.74 -22.14 28.14
CA THR A 479 -18.06 -20.75 28.47
C THR A 479 -17.19 -19.81 27.64
N THR A 480 -15.87 -20.05 27.67
CA THR A 480 -14.85 -19.19 27.09
C THR A 480 -13.97 -19.97 26.12
N VAL A 481 -13.62 -19.32 25.02
CA VAL A 481 -12.69 -19.83 24.01
C VAL A 481 -11.54 -18.84 23.88
N GLU A 482 -10.31 -19.34 23.80
CA GLU A 482 -9.09 -18.59 23.50
C GLU A 482 -8.27 -19.30 22.42
N LEU A 483 -7.41 -18.57 21.71
CA LEU A 483 -6.46 -19.17 20.79
C LEU A 483 -5.28 -19.77 21.56
N TRP A 484 -4.99 -21.06 21.37
CA TRP A 484 -3.92 -21.76 22.10
C TRP A 484 -2.54 -21.24 21.68
N HIS A 485 -1.63 -21.03 22.63
CA HIS A 485 -0.27 -20.55 22.37
C HIS A 485 0.80 -21.35 23.13
N PRO A 486 1.93 -21.74 22.51
CA PRO A 486 2.91 -22.63 23.14
C PRO A 486 3.73 -22.02 24.30
N VAL A 487 3.80 -20.68 24.43
CA VAL A 487 4.63 -20.02 25.47
C VAL A 487 4.27 -20.40 26.91
N ALA A 488 2.99 -20.72 27.15
CA ALA A 488 2.48 -21.09 28.47
C ALA A 488 2.32 -22.61 28.63
N THR A 489 2.68 -23.37 27.61
CA THR A 489 2.47 -24.81 27.54
C THR A 489 3.78 -25.56 27.73
N VAL A 490 3.74 -26.66 28.48
CA VAL A 490 4.93 -27.48 28.70
C VAL A 490 5.41 -28.12 27.37
N PRO A 491 6.72 -28.25 27.14
CA PRO A 491 7.24 -28.74 25.86
C PRO A 491 6.68 -30.11 25.42
N ALA A 492 6.43 -31.02 26.36
CA ALA A 492 5.88 -32.35 26.08
C ALA A 492 4.48 -32.27 25.44
N GLU A 493 3.62 -31.38 25.94
CA GLU A 493 2.27 -31.18 25.39
C GLU A 493 2.34 -30.50 24.01
N VAL A 494 3.26 -29.55 23.80
CA VAL A 494 3.50 -28.95 22.48
C VAL A 494 3.90 -30.01 21.46
N ILE A 495 4.79 -30.94 21.84
CA ILE A 495 5.19 -32.07 20.98
C ILE A 495 4.00 -32.98 20.69
N ALA A 496 3.19 -33.32 21.70
CA ALA A 496 2.00 -34.14 21.52
C ALA A 496 0.99 -33.51 20.55
N TRP A 497 0.80 -32.19 20.59
CA TRP A 497 -0.03 -31.47 19.62
C TRP A 497 0.54 -31.52 18.21
N ARG A 498 1.86 -31.38 18.04
CA ARG A 498 2.51 -31.52 16.71
C ARG A 498 2.28 -32.91 16.12
N GLU A 499 2.46 -33.95 16.93
CA GLU A 499 2.18 -35.33 16.53
C GLU A 499 0.70 -35.55 16.22
N TRP A 500 -0.19 -34.96 17.01
CA TRP A 500 -1.63 -35.03 16.77
C TRP A 500 -1.99 -34.40 15.41
N LEU A 501 -1.47 -33.21 15.10
CA LEU A 501 -1.70 -32.52 13.82
C LEU A 501 -1.17 -33.33 12.65
N GLU A 502 0.01 -33.93 12.79
CA GLU A 502 0.61 -34.80 11.78
C GLU A 502 -0.23 -36.06 11.52
N ARG A 503 -0.72 -36.73 12.57
CA ARG A 503 -1.58 -37.92 12.45
C ARG A 503 -2.89 -37.62 11.71
N HIS A 504 -3.47 -36.44 11.94
CA HIS A 504 -4.71 -35.98 11.29
C HIS A 504 -4.45 -35.24 9.97
N THR A 505 -3.20 -35.16 9.50
CA THR A 505 -2.81 -34.42 8.29
C THR A 505 -3.32 -32.97 8.25
N VAL A 506 -3.35 -32.32 9.42
CA VAL A 506 -3.81 -30.93 9.56
C VAL A 506 -2.66 -29.98 9.28
N THR A 507 -2.80 -29.15 8.24
CA THR A 507 -1.85 -28.07 7.92
C THR A 507 -2.36 -26.76 8.50
N GLN A 508 -1.64 -26.21 9.49
CA GLN A 508 -2.04 -24.96 10.14
C GLN A 508 -1.87 -23.75 9.20
N PRO A 509 -2.78 -22.75 9.23
CA PRO A 509 -2.70 -21.58 8.35
C PRO A 509 -1.50 -20.65 8.65
N PHE A 510 -0.92 -20.79 9.85
CA PHE A 510 0.33 -20.16 10.27
C PHE A 510 0.96 -21.02 11.38
N LYS A 511 2.23 -20.74 11.73
CA LYS A 511 2.93 -21.45 12.81
C LYS A 511 2.23 -21.19 14.16
N GLN A 512 1.50 -22.19 14.67
CA GLN A 512 0.92 -22.16 16.02
C GLN A 512 1.57 -23.23 16.92
N ALA A 513 1.46 -24.52 16.61
CA ALA A 513 2.16 -25.59 17.36
C ALA A 513 3.67 -25.58 17.12
N HIS A 514 4.09 -25.18 15.93
CA HIS A 514 5.49 -25.01 15.52
C HIS A 514 5.97 -23.56 15.69
N ARG A 515 5.29 -22.77 16.52
CA ARG A 515 5.63 -21.37 16.73
C ARG A 515 6.89 -21.23 17.56
N GLU A 516 7.77 -20.33 17.14
CA GLU A 516 8.99 -20.00 17.86
C GLU A 516 8.66 -19.36 19.21
N VAL A 517 9.23 -19.90 20.29
CA VAL A 517 9.06 -19.37 21.65
C VAL A 517 10.39 -18.77 22.11
N TYR A 518 10.39 -17.47 22.42
CA TYR A 518 11.57 -16.78 22.95
C TYR A 518 11.42 -16.56 24.44
N LEU A 519 12.19 -17.33 25.20
CA LEU A 519 12.34 -17.15 26.64
C LEU A 519 13.57 -16.27 26.95
N LEU A 520 13.54 -15.64 28.12
CA LEU A 520 14.62 -14.81 28.61
C LEU A 520 15.87 -15.64 28.89
N THR A 521 16.94 -15.35 28.15
CA THR A 521 18.25 -16.00 28.28
C THR A 521 19.10 -15.38 29.38
N ASP A 522 20.16 -16.08 29.82
CA ASP A 522 21.11 -15.53 30.78
C ASP A 522 21.85 -14.30 30.27
N ALA A 523 22.11 -14.22 28.96
CA ALA A 523 22.67 -13.02 28.33
C ALA A 523 21.75 -11.80 28.52
N GLU A 524 20.45 -11.96 28.31
CA GLU A 524 19.44 -10.91 28.50
C GLU A 524 19.21 -10.58 29.98
N ARG A 525 19.41 -11.55 30.90
CA ARG A 525 19.45 -11.27 32.34
C ARG A 525 20.63 -10.39 32.73
N ARG A 526 21.79 -10.53 32.07
CA ARG A 526 22.97 -9.68 32.29
C ARG A 526 22.78 -8.27 31.75
N THR A 527 22.30 -8.11 30.51
CA THR A 527 22.03 -6.80 29.90
C THR A 527 20.88 -6.06 30.57
N ARG A 528 19.97 -6.80 31.22
CA ARG A 528 18.80 -6.36 31.99
C ARG A 528 17.71 -5.66 31.19
N THR A 529 18.02 -4.66 30.37
CA THR A 529 17.04 -3.74 29.77
C THR A 529 16.94 -3.81 28.25
N TYR A 530 17.78 -4.62 27.59
CA TYR A 530 17.78 -4.76 26.14
C TYR A 530 18.23 -6.16 25.70
N SER A 531 17.76 -6.59 24.53
CA SER A 531 18.21 -7.82 23.88
C SER A 531 19.09 -7.48 22.67
N ASN A 532 20.25 -8.12 22.60
CA ASN A 532 21.19 -8.05 21.48
C ASN A 532 21.04 -9.22 20.49
N ARG A 533 20.02 -10.06 20.66
CA ARG A 533 19.85 -11.31 19.88
C ARG A 533 19.78 -11.07 18.37
N PHE A 534 19.41 -9.86 17.96
CA PHE A 534 19.21 -9.45 16.57
C PHE A 534 20.02 -8.19 16.19
N ALA A 535 21.08 -7.90 16.95
CA ALA A 535 21.98 -6.80 16.63
C ALA A 535 22.97 -7.19 15.52
N ALA A 536 23.55 -6.19 14.85
CA ALA A 536 24.59 -6.36 13.84
C ALA A 536 24.17 -7.11 12.57
N HIS A 537 22.89 -7.05 12.18
CA HIS A 537 22.42 -7.51 10.88
C HIS A 537 22.33 -6.35 9.88
N ILE A 538 22.58 -6.66 8.61
CA ILE A 538 22.34 -5.74 7.50
C ILE A 538 21.04 -6.14 6.81
N LEU A 539 20.06 -5.23 6.78
CA LEU A 539 18.73 -5.46 6.21
C LEU A 539 18.50 -4.63 4.95
N ARG A 540 17.76 -5.15 3.98
CA ARG A 540 17.20 -4.36 2.87
C ARG A 540 16.08 -3.45 3.39
N GLN A 541 16.27 -2.13 3.31
CA GLN A 541 15.40 -1.16 3.99
C GLN A 541 13.93 -1.27 3.57
N HIS A 542 13.64 -1.29 2.27
CA HIS A 542 12.25 -1.31 1.79
C HIS A 542 11.51 -2.61 2.14
N GLN A 543 12.23 -3.73 2.15
CA GLN A 543 11.69 -5.03 2.54
C GLN A 543 11.39 -5.06 4.04
N PHE A 544 12.34 -4.60 4.87
CA PHE A 544 12.13 -4.41 6.31
C PHE A 544 10.91 -3.52 6.58
N ASN A 545 10.83 -2.35 5.93
CA ASN A 545 9.74 -1.40 6.15
C ASN A 545 8.36 -1.98 5.80
N SER A 546 8.30 -2.82 4.76
CA SER A 546 7.06 -3.49 4.35
C SER A 546 6.66 -4.58 5.36
N LEU A 547 7.61 -5.41 5.82
CA LEU A 547 7.37 -6.43 6.83
C LEU A 547 6.96 -5.82 8.18
N ALA A 548 7.65 -4.77 8.61
CA ALA A 548 7.33 -4.02 9.82
C ALA A 548 5.88 -3.53 9.79
N ALA A 549 5.45 -2.90 8.70
CA ALA A 549 4.07 -2.42 8.57
C ALA A 549 3.03 -3.55 8.66
N VAL A 550 3.28 -4.70 8.00
CA VAL A 550 2.41 -5.89 8.03
C VAL A 550 2.30 -6.46 9.45
N ARG A 551 3.39 -6.46 10.21
CA ARG A 551 3.40 -6.86 11.64
C ARG A 551 2.91 -5.76 12.60
N GLY A 552 2.44 -4.63 12.06
CA GLY A 552 1.92 -3.49 12.82
C GLY A 552 2.99 -2.70 13.59
N TRP A 553 4.25 -2.80 13.16
CA TRP A 553 5.33 -1.91 13.58
C TRP A 553 5.30 -0.62 12.75
N HIS A 554 5.53 0.49 13.42
CA HIS A 554 5.71 1.78 12.80
C HIS A 554 7.19 2.01 12.53
N ASN A 555 7.54 2.28 11.26
CA ASN A 555 8.88 2.63 10.87
C ASN A 555 8.87 3.84 9.92
N LYS A 556 9.90 4.69 10.03
CA LYS A 556 10.20 5.77 9.07
C LYS A 556 11.37 5.30 8.21
N LEU A 557 11.36 5.55 6.91
CA LEU A 557 12.56 5.28 6.09
C LEU A 557 13.71 6.19 6.56
N ARG A 558 14.91 5.63 6.68
CA ARG A 558 16.17 6.35 6.86
C ARG A 558 16.57 6.97 5.53
N LEU A 559 16.84 8.26 5.56
CA LEU A 559 17.28 9.07 4.42
C LEU A 559 18.69 9.59 4.71
N CYS A 560 19.54 9.68 3.70
CA CYS A 560 20.88 10.26 3.80
C CYS A 560 20.79 11.80 3.74
N VAL A 561 20.10 12.39 4.71
CA VAL A 561 19.85 13.83 4.84
C VAL A 561 20.01 14.24 6.32
N ASP A 562 20.15 15.53 6.59
CA ASP A 562 20.19 16.07 7.95
C ASP A 562 18.79 16.08 8.60
N ASP A 563 18.36 14.91 9.09
CA ASP A 563 17.09 14.69 9.77
C ASP A 563 17.30 13.73 10.97
N SER A 564 16.26 13.58 11.78
CA SER A 564 16.19 12.57 12.83
C SER A 564 14.98 11.65 12.65
N ALA A 565 15.16 10.40 13.04
CA ALA A 565 14.12 9.39 12.95
C ALA A 565 13.94 8.64 14.28
N PRO A 566 12.69 8.30 14.66
CA PRO A 566 12.45 7.37 15.76
C PRO A 566 12.85 5.95 15.34
N PRO A 567 13.11 5.03 16.30
CA PRO A 567 13.35 3.63 15.99
C PRO A 567 12.10 3.00 15.35
N ALA A 568 12.22 1.77 14.84
CA ALA A 568 11.02 1.02 14.52
C ALA A 568 10.29 0.68 15.83
N THR A 569 8.99 0.97 15.93
CA THR A 569 8.25 0.84 17.19
C THR A 569 6.98 0.00 17.05
N ARG A 570 6.70 -0.82 18.05
CA ARG A 570 5.42 -1.53 18.21
C ARG A 570 4.76 -1.08 19.50
N GLU A 571 3.61 -0.44 19.39
CA GLU A 571 2.77 -0.10 20.54
C GLU A 571 1.91 -1.30 20.90
N LEU A 572 1.77 -1.54 22.21
CA LEU A 572 1.05 -2.65 22.80
C LEU A 572 0.10 -2.10 23.89
N PRO A 573 -0.99 -1.40 23.52
CA PRO A 573 -1.83 -0.66 24.45
C PRO A 573 -2.40 -1.51 25.58
N GLN A 574 -2.87 -2.72 25.27
CA GLN A 574 -3.41 -3.67 26.25
C GLN A 574 -2.39 -4.14 27.30
N TRP A 575 -1.10 -3.92 27.04
CA TRP A 575 -0.02 -4.21 27.98
C TRP A 575 0.58 -2.95 28.60
N GLY A 576 0.18 -1.75 28.15
CA GLY A 576 0.81 -0.48 28.55
C GLY A 576 2.27 -0.36 28.11
N LEU A 577 2.67 -1.06 27.05
CA LEU A 577 4.07 -1.17 26.61
C LEU A 577 4.28 -0.62 25.20
N ARG A 578 5.51 -0.17 24.93
CA ARG A 578 6.05 0.05 23.58
C ARG A 578 7.36 -0.71 23.43
N ALA A 579 7.46 -1.55 22.40
CA ALA A 579 8.73 -2.14 21.98
C ALA A 579 9.41 -1.24 20.94
N GLU A 580 10.73 -1.13 21.03
CA GLU A 580 11.57 -0.39 20.08
C GLU A 580 12.65 -1.32 19.52
N TYR A 581 12.82 -1.33 18.20
CA TYR A 581 13.91 -1.99 17.50
C TYR A 581 14.79 -0.94 16.84
N TRP A 582 16.03 -0.86 17.32
CA TRP A 582 16.96 0.18 16.93
C TRP A 582 17.64 -0.18 15.60
N ILE A 583 17.56 0.74 14.65
CA ILE A 583 18.07 0.58 13.27
C ILE A 583 18.71 1.87 12.76
N GLU A 584 19.73 1.77 11.93
CA GLU A 584 20.45 2.92 11.36
C GLU A 584 20.65 2.76 9.85
N GLY A 585 20.84 3.86 9.12
CA GLY A 585 21.20 3.80 7.70
C GLY A 585 22.57 3.16 7.51
N GLU A 586 22.71 2.25 6.55
CA GLU A 586 23.99 1.62 6.26
C GLU A 586 24.67 2.34 5.08
N GLY A 587 25.84 2.93 5.35
CA GLY A 587 26.65 3.63 4.36
C GLY A 587 26.63 5.15 4.49
N GLN A 588 27.46 5.81 3.68
CA GLN A 588 27.61 7.27 3.68
C GLN A 588 27.67 7.87 2.27
N GLU A 589 27.73 7.04 1.22
CA GLU A 589 27.91 7.51 -0.16
C GLU A 589 26.56 7.66 -0.87
N TYR A 590 26.17 8.90 -1.18
CA TYR A 590 24.92 9.21 -1.88
C TYR A 590 24.94 8.63 -3.31
N GLY A 591 23.85 7.98 -3.71
CA GLY A 591 23.70 7.34 -5.02
C GLY A 591 24.26 5.92 -5.11
N LEU A 592 25.21 5.55 -4.23
CA LEU A 592 25.70 4.18 -4.09
C LEU A 592 24.95 3.42 -2.98
N ASP A 593 24.88 4.03 -1.80
CA ASP A 593 24.20 3.48 -0.62
C ASP A 593 22.73 3.93 -0.55
N THR A 594 22.30 4.80 -1.46
CA THR A 594 20.95 5.37 -1.51
C THR A 594 20.31 5.25 -2.88
N THR A 595 18.98 5.34 -2.92
CA THR A 595 18.25 5.65 -4.15
C THR A 595 18.54 7.09 -4.60
N ASP A 596 18.13 7.44 -5.82
CA ASP A 596 18.21 8.82 -6.34
C ASP A 596 17.49 9.84 -5.44
N ALA A 597 16.46 9.38 -4.70
CA ALA A 597 15.70 10.18 -3.74
C ALA A 597 16.35 10.24 -2.34
N GLY A 598 17.58 9.76 -2.18
CA GLY A 598 18.35 9.82 -0.94
C GLY A 598 17.90 8.83 0.13
N THR A 599 17.07 7.84 -0.20
CA THR A 599 16.66 6.79 0.74
C THR A 599 17.74 5.71 0.81
N TYR A 600 18.20 5.34 2.01
CA TYR A 600 19.17 4.25 2.16
C TYR A 600 18.65 2.94 1.53
N LEU A 601 19.52 2.22 0.83
CA LEU A 601 19.18 0.89 0.30
C LEU A 601 19.12 -0.14 1.43
N ARG A 602 19.95 0.04 2.47
CA ARG A 602 20.21 -0.94 3.53
C ARG A 602 20.21 -0.28 4.92
N LEU A 603 19.95 -1.08 5.93
CA LEU A 603 19.95 -0.70 7.34
C LEU A 603 20.88 -1.60 8.14
N ARG A 604 21.48 -1.06 9.20
CA ARG A 604 22.13 -1.83 10.26
C ARG A 604 21.19 -1.97 11.45
N THR A 605 21.16 -3.14 12.07
CA THR A 605 20.34 -3.40 13.26
C THR A 605 21.16 -3.35 14.53
N ASP A 606 20.48 -3.00 15.63
CA ASP A 606 21.05 -3.00 16.97
C ASP A 606 20.06 -3.73 17.92
N GLN A 607 19.71 -3.11 19.04
CA GLN A 607 19.03 -3.77 20.15
C GLN A 607 17.51 -3.63 20.12
N VAL A 608 16.85 -4.55 20.83
CA VAL A 608 15.41 -4.49 21.15
C VAL A 608 15.22 -4.04 22.59
N ARG A 609 14.35 -3.04 22.81
CA ARG A 609 14.05 -2.44 24.12
C ARG A 609 12.55 -2.28 24.34
N PHE A 610 12.15 -2.15 25.61
CA PHE A 610 10.76 -1.91 26.00
C PHE A 610 10.65 -0.67 26.89
N TYR A 611 9.59 0.10 26.70
CA TYR A 611 9.27 1.29 27.48
C TYR A 611 7.78 1.27 27.88
N PRO A 612 7.37 2.02 28.92
CA PRO A 612 5.97 2.39 29.10
C PRO A 612 5.43 3.04 27.83
N ILE A 613 4.16 2.78 27.48
CA ILE A 613 3.58 3.25 26.22
C ILE A 613 3.60 4.79 26.07
N ASP A 614 3.47 5.50 27.18
CA ASP A 614 3.45 6.96 27.31
C ASP A 614 4.85 7.58 27.42
N ALA A 615 5.92 6.78 27.48
CA ALA A 615 7.28 7.29 27.50
C ALA A 615 7.60 8.08 26.22
N PRO A 616 8.33 9.21 26.27
CA PRO A 616 8.76 9.89 25.04
C PRO A 616 9.55 8.96 24.12
N GLN A 617 9.48 9.17 22.80
CA GLN A 617 10.19 8.31 21.85
C GLN A 617 11.68 8.64 21.82
N ASN A 618 12.51 7.60 21.69
CA ASN A 618 13.90 7.81 21.32
C ASN A 618 14.02 8.28 19.87
N ARG A 619 15.09 9.01 19.56
CA ARG A 619 15.45 9.45 18.21
C ARG A 619 16.95 9.33 18.00
N ALA A 620 17.34 9.05 16.76
CA ALA A 620 18.71 9.10 16.29
C ALA A 620 18.79 10.00 15.06
N SER A 621 19.98 10.55 14.78
CA SER A 621 20.25 11.14 13.47
C SER A 621 20.09 10.06 12.39
N THR A 622 19.60 10.44 11.22
CA THR A 622 19.48 9.50 10.10
C THR A 622 20.83 9.03 9.56
N TYR A 623 21.94 9.70 9.90
CA TYR A 623 23.31 9.26 9.66
C TYR A 623 23.86 8.28 10.72
N GLY A 624 23.11 8.01 11.80
CA GLY A 624 23.52 7.16 12.91
C GLY A 624 23.97 7.94 14.14
N GLY A 625 24.65 7.27 15.08
CA GLY A 625 25.15 7.89 16.32
C GLY A 625 24.35 7.55 17.57
N GLY A 626 23.48 6.54 17.50
CA GLY A 626 22.74 6.01 18.65
C GLY A 626 21.44 6.75 18.96
N TYR A 627 20.49 6.00 19.52
CA TYR A 627 19.20 6.50 19.93
C TYR A 627 19.25 7.15 21.31
N ALA A 628 18.66 8.33 21.42
CA ALA A 628 18.50 9.02 22.69
C ALA A 628 17.12 9.70 22.80
N MET A 629 16.67 9.91 24.03
CA MET A 629 15.43 10.59 24.34
C MET A 629 15.67 12.10 24.54
N TRP A 630 15.01 12.90 23.70
CA TRP A 630 15.07 14.37 23.71
C TRP A 630 13.69 14.92 24.08
N PRO A 631 13.33 14.99 25.38
CA PRO A 631 12.04 15.51 25.79
C PRO A 631 11.90 17.00 25.42
N GLU A 632 10.69 17.43 25.04
CA GLU A 632 10.38 18.84 24.81
C GLU A 632 10.63 19.66 26.08
N ALA A 633 11.20 20.85 25.92
CA ALA A 633 11.53 21.75 27.02
C ALA A 633 10.29 22.00 27.91
N GLY A 634 10.32 21.49 29.13
CA GLY A 634 9.28 21.69 30.14
C GLY A 634 8.13 20.67 30.19
N ARG A 635 8.12 19.59 29.38
CA ARG A 635 7.00 18.63 29.36
C ARG A 635 7.34 17.13 29.54
N GLY A 636 8.61 16.74 29.69
CA GLY A 636 8.94 15.32 29.87
C GLY A 636 10.22 15.04 30.63
N ARG A 637 10.20 14.01 31.49
CA ARG A 637 11.41 13.42 32.10
C ARG A 637 11.93 12.32 31.17
N ARG A 638 13.25 12.15 31.08
CA ARG A 638 13.84 10.95 30.45
C ARG A 638 13.35 9.70 31.19
N VAL A 639 12.86 8.72 30.43
CA VAL A 639 12.35 7.45 30.95
C VAL A 639 13.34 6.34 30.58
N ASP A 640 13.82 5.61 31.58
CA ASP A 640 14.70 4.46 31.37
C ASP A 640 13.94 3.27 30.76
N PRO A 641 14.61 2.43 29.95
CA PRO A 641 14.00 1.21 29.44
C PRO A 641 13.63 0.24 30.57
N LEU A 642 12.53 -0.49 30.38
CA LEU A 642 12.03 -1.48 31.32
C LEU A 642 12.96 -2.71 31.37
N PRO A 643 13.20 -3.28 32.57
CA PRO A 643 13.89 -4.56 32.67
C PRO A 643 13.14 -5.67 31.91
N LEU A 644 13.85 -6.44 31.08
CA LEU A 644 13.28 -7.54 30.29
C LEU A 644 12.58 -8.59 31.16
N LYS A 645 13.06 -8.80 32.40
CA LYS A 645 12.42 -9.69 33.38
C LYS A 645 11.00 -9.27 33.81
N ARG A 646 10.61 -8.01 33.56
CA ARG A 646 9.26 -7.48 33.85
C ARG A 646 8.34 -7.56 32.63
N ILE A 647 8.87 -7.94 31.47
CA ILE A 647 8.07 -8.07 30.25
C ILE A 647 7.38 -9.43 30.28
N PRO A 648 6.05 -9.49 30.07
CA PRO A 648 5.33 -10.76 30.01
C PRO A 648 5.94 -11.69 28.95
N ALA A 649 6.08 -12.98 29.27
CA ALA A 649 6.75 -13.95 28.40
C ALA A 649 6.13 -14.01 27.00
N LEU A 650 4.81 -13.93 26.91
CA LEU A 650 4.08 -13.82 25.65
C LEU A 650 4.54 -12.58 24.85
N VAL A 651 4.50 -11.39 25.46
CA VAL A 651 4.92 -10.14 24.80
C VAL A 651 6.36 -10.21 24.32
N LEU A 652 7.28 -10.68 25.17
CA LEU A 652 8.69 -10.84 24.81
C LEU A 652 8.83 -11.80 23.61
N SER A 653 8.15 -12.96 23.67
CA SER A 653 8.21 -13.97 22.62
C SER A 653 7.70 -13.47 21.28
N GLU A 654 6.57 -12.77 21.27
CA GLU A 654 5.93 -12.21 20.09
C GLU A 654 6.77 -11.12 19.43
N VAL A 655 7.28 -10.18 20.23
CA VAL A 655 8.12 -9.08 19.75
C VAL A 655 9.43 -9.61 19.18
N LEU A 656 10.10 -10.54 19.86
CA LEU A 656 11.34 -11.12 19.35
C LEU A 656 11.10 -11.98 18.11
N ARG A 657 9.95 -12.64 18.00
CA ARG A 657 9.57 -13.37 16.79
C ARG A 657 9.34 -12.44 15.59
N ASP A 658 8.73 -11.27 15.80
CA ASP A 658 8.62 -10.25 14.75
C ASP A 658 10.01 -9.78 14.28
N VAL A 659 10.93 -9.54 15.23
CA VAL A 659 12.30 -9.11 14.92
C VAL A 659 13.10 -10.21 14.21
N ASP A 660 12.96 -11.48 14.62
CA ASP A 660 13.55 -12.61 13.92
C ASP A 660 13.01 -12.74 12.49
N LEU A 661 11.71 -12.50 12.27
CA LEU A 661 11.14 -12.45 10.92
C LEU A 661 11.80 -11.33 10.08
N PHE A 662 12.01 -10.15 10.68
CA PHE A 662 12.65 -9.02 9.98
C PHE A 662 14.08 -9.37 9.57
N VAL A 663 14.87 -9.93 10.48
CA VAL A 663 16.24 -10.38 10.19
C VAL A 663 16.22 -11.52 9.18
N GLY A 664 15.45 -12.58 9.45
CA GLY A 664 15.38 -13.77 8.61
C GLY A 664 14.91 -13.51 7.18
N VAL A 665 14.09 -12.50 6.92
CA VAL A 665 13.55 -12.23 5.57
C VAL A 665 14.23 -11.05 4.88
N ALA A 666 14.60 -10.00 5.62
CA ALA A 666 15.21 -8.80 5.04
C ALA A 666 16.74 -8.79 5.08
N SER A 667 17.38 -9.73 5.81
CA SER A 667 18.84 -9.82 5.87
C SER A 667 19.43 -10.11 4.51
N VAL A 668 20.51 -9.39 4.22
CA VAL A 668 21.31 -9.55 3.02
C VAL A 668 22.03 -10.90 2.96
N GLY A 669 22.29 -11.52 4.11
CA GLY A 669 22.96 -12.82 4.20
C GLY A 669 22.12 -14.00 3.70
N ASN A 670 20.83 -13.79 3.42
CA ASN A 670 19.94 -14.79 2.83
C ASN A 670 19.77 -14.62 1.31
N ASP A 671 20.48 -13.68 0.68
CA ASP A 671 20.43 -13.50 -0.77
C ASP A 671 21.43 -14.44 -1.46
N PRO A 672 20.98 -15.51 -2.16
CA PRO A 672 21.89 -16.46 -2.79
C PRO A 672 22.67 -15.85 -3.96
N THR A 673 22.21 -14.73 -4.51
CA THR A 673 22.85 -14.04 -5.65
C THR A 673 23.95 -13.08 -5.22
N TRP A 674 24.13 -12.90 -3.90
CA TRP A 674 24.95 -11.81 -3.37
C TRP A 674 26.32 -12.25 -2.85
N SER A 675 26.92 -13.25 -3.48
CA SER A 675 28.23 -13.79 -3.12
C SER A 675 29.39 -12.81 -3.29
N ASP A 676 29.23 -11.75 -4.09
CA ASP A 676 30.26 -10.73 -4.27
C ASP A 676 30.46 -9.86 -3.02
N GLY A 677 29.45 -9.78 -2.13
CA GLY A 677 29.45 -9.00 -0.90
C GLY A 677 29.02 -7.53 -1.07
N GLY A 678 28.48 -7.15 -2.23
CA GLY A 678 28.03 -5.78 -2.52
C GLY A 678 29.14 -4.89 -3.07
N PRO A 679 28.92 -3.56 -3.14
CA PRO A 679 29.92 -2.63 -3.64
C PRO A 679 31.26 -2.88 -2.94
N GLN A 680 32.30 -3.14 -3.74
CA GLN A 680 33.66 -3.42 -3.27
C GLN A 680 33.80 -4.63 -2.31
N GLY A 681 32.79 -5.52 -2.26
CA GLY A 681 32.80 -6.71 -1.40
C GLY A 681 32.61 -6.46 0.09
N ARG A 682 32.15 -5.27 0.48
CA ARG A 682 32.05 -4.78 1.87
C ARG A 682 31.31 -5.71 2.85
N PHE A 683 30.37 -6.52 2.37
CA PHE A 683 29.55 -7.43 3.18
C PHE A 683 29.85 -8.91 2.92
N ARG A 684 30.94 -9.25 2.23
CA ARG A 684 31.27 -10.64 1.90
C ARG A 684 31.42 -11.51 3.15
N ASP A 685 32.14 -11.02 4.15
CA ASP A 685 32.35 -11.75 5.41
C ASP A 685 31.04 -11.94 6.17
N TYR A 686 30.21 -10.90 6.24
CA TYR A 686 28.87 -10.98 6.84
C TYR A 686 27.98 -11.99 6.11
N TRP A 687 27.97 -11.97 4.77
CA TRP A 687 27.17 -12.89 3.97
C TRP A 687 27.59 -14.34 4.20
N THR A 688 28.89 -14.62 4.22
CA THR A 688 29.42 -15.96 4.51
C THR A 688 29.09 -16.39 5.93
N SER A 689 29.36 -15.53 6.93
CA SER A 689 29.13 -15.86 8.34
C SER A 689 27.66 -16.09 8.65
N TYR A 690 26.76 -15.32 8.04
CA TYR A 690 25.32 -15.46 8.25
C TYR A 690 24.75 -16.61 7.42
N GLY A 691 25.16 -16.74 6.16
CA GLY A 691 24.65 -17.73 5.21
C GLY A 691 24.98 -19.18 5.58
N PHE A 692 26.02 -19.42 6.36
CA PHE A 692 26.47 -20.76 6.81
C PHE A 692 26.75 -20.84 8.32
N GLY A 693 26.34 -19.82 9.09
CA GLY A 693 26.58 -19.69 10.53
C GLY A 693 25.66 -20.54 11.40
N ASP A 694 25.52 -20.16 12.66
CA ASP A 694 24.64 -20.88 13.59
C ASP A 694 23.15 -20.67 13.27
N LEU A 695 22.32 -21.64 13.66
CA LEU A 695 20.89 -21.61 13.39
C LEU A 695 20.18 -20.60 14.31
N ASN A 696 19.37 -19.71 13.71
CA ASN A 696 18.39 -18.94 14.47
C ASN A 696 17.19 -19.82 14.89
N GLN A 697 16.29 -19.30 15.72
CA GLN A 697 15.19 -20.08 16.28
C GLN A 697 14.23 -20.63 15.21
N SER A 698 13.95 -19.84 14.15
CA SER A 698 13.19 -20.34 13.00
C SER A 698 13.91 -21.50 12.29
N ALA A 699 15.23 -21.44 12.15
CA ALA A 699 16.01 -22.50 11.51
C ALA A 699 16.12 -23.76 12.38
N GLU A 700 16.22 -23.63 13.70
CA GLU A 700 16.10 -24.77 14.63
C GLU A 700 14.73 -25.44 14.55
N THR A 701 13.66 -24.64 14.43
CA THR A 701 12.32 -25.17 14.22
C THR A 701 12.21 -25.95 12.90
N ARG A 702 12.86 -25.45 11.83
CA ARG A 702 12.95 -26.19 10.55
C ARG A 702 13.77 -27.45 10.67
N ARG A 703 14.88 -27.43 11.40
CA ARG A 703 15.72 -28.60 11.65
C ARG A 703 14.93 -29.72 12.30
N ALA A 704 14.29 -29.45 13.44
CA ALA A 704 13.46 -30.42 14.15
C ALA A 704 12.31 -30.95 13.28
N LEU A 705 11.76 -30.11 12.39
CA LEU A 705 10.74 -30.53 11.44
C LEU A 705 11.31 -31.42 10.33
N LEU A 706 12.45 -31.07 9.75
CA LEU A 706 13.10 -31.85 8.70
C LEU A 706 13.54 -33.22 9.21
N GLU A 707 14.01 -33.34 10.46
CA GLU A 707 14.30 -34.63 11.10
C GLU A 707 13.07 -35.57 11.11
N ARG A 708 11.85 -35.01 11.19
CA ARG A 708 10.58 -35.77 11.16
C ARG A 708 10.05 -35.99 9.75
N LEU A 709 10.23 -35.02 8.85
CA LEU A 709 9.69 -35.07 7.48
C LEU A 709 10.56 -35.91 6.53
N VAL A 710 11.88 -35.74 6.57
CA VAL A 710 12.83 -36.37 5.64
C VAL A 710 12.66 -37.88 5.55
N PRO A 711 12.50 -38.63 6.65
CA PRO A 711 12.29 -40.09 6.60
C PRO A 711 11.03 -40.53 5.84
N ARG A 712 10.08 -39.63 5.59
CA ARG A 712 8.82 -39.88 4.89
C ARG A 712 8.86 -39.43 3.42
N LEU A 713 9.97 -38.84 2.96
CA LEU A 713 10.14 -38.39 1.59
C LEU A 713 10.70 -39.51 0.71
N ALA A 714 10.47 -39.42 -0.59
CA ALA A 714 11.01 -40.36 -1.57
C ALA A 714 12.56 -40.40 -1.60
N ILE A 715 13.23 -39.37 -1.07
CA ILE A 715 14.69 -39.21 -1.04
C ILE A 715 15.29 -39.54 0.33
N ALA A 716 14.54 -40.25 1.20
CA ALA A 716 14.93 -40.51 2.58
C ALA A 716 16.30 -41.20 2.71
N ASP A 717 16.58 -42.18 1.85
CA ASP A 717 17.85 -42.94 1.82
C ASP A 717 19.06 -42.13 1.34
N ARG A 718 18.81 -40.92 0.80
CA ARG A 718 19.82 -39.98 0.30
C ARG A 718 20.02 -38.78 1.21
N CYS A 719 19.22 -38.64 2.26
CA CYS A 719 19.19 -37.44 3.08
C CYS A 719 19.53 -37.71 4.55
N THR A 720 20.31 -36.82 5.16
CA THR A 720 20.59 -36.88 6.60
C THR A 720 20.65 -35.46 7.16
N VAL A 721 19.96 -35.21 8.27
CA VAL A 721 20.05 -33.93 8.97
C VAL A 721 21.18 -34.03 10.00
N GLU A 722 22.20 -33.18 9.87
CA GLU A 722 23.34 -33.16 10.76
C GLU A 722 23.72 -31.71 11.10
N GLY A 723 23.73 -31.39 12.40
CA GLY A 723 24.00 -30.04 12.89
C GLY A 723 23.12 -28.99 12.21
N ARG A 724 23.74 -28.06 11.48
CA ARG A 724 23.09 -26.94 10.78
C ARG A 724 22.78 -27.19 9.30
N PHE A 725 22.96 -28.42 8.82
CA PHE A 725 22.81 -28.78 7.42
C PHE A 725 21.86 -29.95 7.21
N LEU A 726 21.15 -29.92 6.08
CA LEU A 726 20.59 -31.11 5.44
C LEU A 726 21.61 -31.61 4.40
N HIS A 727 22.18 -32.78 4.65
CA HIS A 727 23.06 -33.47 3.73
C HIS A 727 22.23 -34.24 2.71
N VAL A 728 22.56 -34.10 1.43
CA VAL A 728 21.86 -34.74 0.30
C VAL A 728 22.91 -35.41 -0.58
N ARG A 729 22.84 -36.74 -0.71
CA ARG A 729 23.70 -37.53 -1.59
C ARG A 729 23.08 -37.61 -2.98
N GLY A 730 23.65 -36.88 -3.95
CA GLY A 730 23.37 -37.06 -5.37
C GLY A 730 24.27 -38.15 -6.00
N GLU A 731 24.23 -38.27 -7.32
CA GLU A 731 25.11 -39.17 -8.09
C GLU A 731 26.42 -38.47 -8.49
N LEU A 732 26.40 -37.14 -8.68
CA LEU A 732 27.58 -36.35 -9.04
C LEU A 732 28.34 -35.85 -7.82
N HIS A 733 27.62 -35.31 -6.83
CA HIS A 733 28.22 -34.74 -5.61
C HIS A 733 27.39 -35.02 -4.36
N THR A 734 27.98 -34.76 -3.18
CA THR A 734 27.24 -34.66 -1.92
C THR A 734 27.08 -33.19 -1.54
N TYR A 735 25.84 -32.79 -1.23
CA TYR A 735 25.45 -31.42 -1.00
C TYR A 735 25.09 -31.18 0.46
N LYS A 736 25.46 -30.03 1.00
CA LYS A 736 25.08 -29.55 2.34
C LYS A 736 24.21 -28.30 2.19
N ILE A 737 22.93 -28.43 2.52
CA ILE A 737 21.96 -27.32 2.47
C ILE A 737 21.81 -26.72 3.86
N HIS A 738 22.19 -25.45 4.04
CA HIS A 738 22.09 -24.78 5.33
C HIS A 738 20.62 -24.54 5.72
N LEU A 739 20.24 -24.91 6.94
CA LEU A 739 18.83 -24.94 7.38
C LEU A 739 18.24 -23.54 7.64
N GLY A 740 19.08 -22.51 7.79
CA GLY A 740 18.65 -21.12 7.99
C GLY A 740 18.51 -20.31 6.70
N SER A 741 19.45 -20.48 5.76
CA SER A 741 19.54 -19.68 4.52
C SER A 741 19.10 -20.45 3.28
N GLY A 742 19.14 -21.78 3.30
CA GLY A 742 18.98 -22.63 2.12
C GLY A 742 20.18 -22.59 1.18
N ASN A 743 21.30 -21.98 1.56
CA ASN A 743 22.53 -21.97 0.76
C ASN A 743 23.15 -23.38 0.71
N ILE A 744 23.84 -23.68 -0.39
CA ILE A 744 24.30 -25.03 -0.71
C ILE A 744 25.82 -25.05 -0.81
N LEU A 745 26.46 -26.01 -0.15
CA LEU A 745 27.88 -26.32 -0.32
C LEU A 745 28.03 -27.71 -0.95
N MET A 746 28.97 -27.86 -1.88
CA MET A 746 29.32 -29.13 -2.52
C MET A 746 30.59 -29.70 -1.88
N THR A 747 30.51 -30.95 -1.43
CA THR A 747 31.63 -31.72 -0.86
C THR A 747 32.51 -32.26 -2.01
N PRO A 748 33.86 -32.36 -1.87
CA PRO A 748 34.67 -32.24 -0.65
C PRO A 748 35.19 -30.84 -0.30
N ASN A 749 35.18 -29.88 -1.21
CA ASN A 749 35.84 -28.58 -1.00
C ASN A 749 34.95 -27.48 -0.43
N ASP A 750 33.71 -27.81 -0.04
CA ASP A 750 32.66 -26.87 0.38
C ASP A 750 32.47 -25.71 -0.62
N GLN A 751 32.46 -26.07 -1.90
CA GLN A 751 32.24 -25.12 -2.98
C GLN A 751 30.78 -24.67 -3.00
N TYR A 752 30.56 -23.35 -2.98
CA TYR A 752 29.21 -22.80 -3.01
C TYR A 752 28.50 -23.11 -4.34
N LEU A 753 27.27 -23.61 -4.25
CA LEU A 753 26.38 -23.84 -5.39
C LEU A 753 25.19 -22.87 -5.33
N CYS A 754 25.11 -21.96 -6.30
CA CYS A 754 24.02 -21.00 -6.39
C CYS A 754 22.85 -21.58 -7.19
N ILE A 755 21.72 -21.84 -6.50
CA ILE A 755 20.44 -22.19 -7.10
C ILE A 755 19.39 -21.18 -6.66
N VAL A 756 18.86 -20.42 -7.63
CA VAL A 756 17.81 -19.44 -7.43
C VAL A 756 16.45 -20.12 -7.63
N PRO A 757 15.54 -20.10 -6.64
CA PRO A 757 14.21 -20.67 -6.80
C PRO A 757 13.42 -19.94 -7.89
N GLY A 758 12.75 -20.68 -8.78
CA GLY A 758 11.82 -20.10 -9.74
C GLY A 758 10.57 -19.51 -9.05
N ALA A 759 9.90 -18.55 -9.69
CA ALA A 759 8.71 -17.89 -9.13
C ALA A 759 7.52 -18.83 -8.86
N SER A 760 7.55 -20.07 -9.36
CA SER A 760 6.43 -21.03 -9.33
C SER A 760 6.76 -22.42 -8.75
N THR A 761 7.90 -22.62 -8.09
CA THR A 761 8.27 -23.97 -7.61
C THR A 761 7.91 -24.17 -6.15
N ALA A 762 6.65 -24.52 -5.89
CA ALA A 762 6.39 -25.51 -4.86
C ALA A 762 6.25 -26.84 -5.61
N PRO A 763 7.28 -27.72 -5.60
CA PRO A 763 7.05 -29.11 -5.94
C PRO A 763 5.91 -29.64 -5.07
N GLY A 764 5.25 -30.71 -5.50
CA GLY A 764 4.33 -31.48 -4.66
C GLY A 764 5.08 -32.14 -3.51
N THR A 765 5.65 -31.36 -2.59
CA THR A 765 5.99 -31.82 -1.26
C THR A 765 4.67 -32.28 -0.66
N GLY A 766 4.63 -33.46 -0.06
CA GLY A 766 3.42 -33.99 0.56
C GLY A 766 2.90 -33.12 1.72
N TYR A 767 2.43 -33.75 2.78
CA TYR A 767 1.97 -33.02 3.96
C TYR A 767 3.06 -32.08 4.53
N LEU A 768 2.70 -30.80 4.74
CA LEU A 768 3.45 -29.84 5.54
C LEU A 768 2.61 -29.45 6.77
N PRO A 769 3.22 -29.25 7.95
CA PRO A 769 2.48 -28.97 9.18
C PRO A 769 1.88 -27.57 9.24
N PHE A 770 2.38 -26.62 8.45
CA PHE A 770 1.87 -25.25 8.40
C PHE A 770 2.21 -24.57 7.07
N GLU A 771 1.47 -23.51 6.76
CA GLU A 771 1.67 -22.66 5.59
C GLU A 771 2.66 -21.50 5.90
N GLY A 772 3.26 -20.92 4.85
CA GLY A 772 3.97 -19.64 4.94
C GLY A 772 5.49 -19.69 5.15
N ASP A 773 6.12 -20.85 5.41
CA ASP A 773 7.58 -20.95 5.53
C ASP A 773 8.25 -21.24 4.17
N ARG A 774 8.57 -20.15 3.48
CA ARG A 774 9.21 -20.19 2.17
C ARG A 774 10.57 -20.86 2.19
N THR A 775 11.38 -20.65 3.24
CA THR A 775 12.73 -21.23 3.32
C THR A 775 12.68 -22.74 3.44
N LEU A 776 11.75 -23.30 4.23
CA LEU A 776 11.54 -24.74 4.30
C LEU A 776 11.19 -25.33 2.93
N ALA A 777 10.25 -24.70 2.20
CA ALA A 777 9.88 -25.14 0.86
C ALA A 777 11.06 -25.08 -0.13
N VAL A 778 11.90 -24.04 -0.03
CA VAL A 778 13.12 -23.91 -0.83
C VAL A 778 14.14 -25.01 -0.50
N ILE A 779 14.37 -25.31 0.79
CA ILE A 779 15.27 -26.37 1.23
C ILE A 779 14.79 -27.73 0.68
N LEU A 780 13.50 -28.04 0.84
CA LEU A 780 12.93 -29.30 0.33
C LEU A 780 13.00 -29.38 -1.20
N SER A 781 12.69 -28.29 -1.91
CA SER A 781 12.80 -28.26 -3.37
C SER A 781 14.23 -28.47 -3.85
N LYS A 782 15.22 -27.86 -3.18
CA LYS A 782 16.64 -28.05 -3.48
C LYS A 782 17.07 -29.48 -3.18
N ALA A 783 16.64 -30.06 -2.05
CA ALA A 783 16.95 -31.43 -1.69
C ALA A 783 16.42 -32.43 -2.73
N MET A 784 15.17 -32.27 -3.19
CA MET A 784 14.59 -33.13 -4.23
C MET A 784 15.34 -33.00 -5.56
N LEU A 785 15.68 -31.77 -5.98
CA LEU A 785 16.44 -31.53 -7.21
C LEU A 785 17.86 -32.14 -7.15
N LEU A 786 18.54 -31.98 -6.03
CA LEU A 786 19.94 -32.43 -5.85
C LEU A 786 20.05 -33.93 -5.61
N ALA A 787 19.00 -34.57 -5.10
CA ALA A 787 18.95 -36.03 -4.97
C ALA A 787 18.98 -36.73 -6.34
N THR A 788 18.56 -36.06 -7.42
CA THR A 788 18.62 -36.54 -8.81
C THR A 788 19.46 -35.60 -9.69
N ASP A 789 20.65 -35.24 -9.21
CA ASP A 789 21.52 -34.23 -9.84
C ASP A 789 21.95 -34.52 -11.30
N THR A 790 21.88 -35.77 -11.74
CA THR A 790 22.10 -36.18 -13.15
C THR A 790 20.95 -35.81 -14.08
N GLU A 791 19.74 -35.57 -13.56
CA GLU A 791 18.55 -35.18 -14.33
C GLU A 791 18.44 -33.65 -14.49
N ILE A 792 19.33 -32.88 -13.85
CA ILE A 792 19.33 -31.42 -13.93
C ILE A 792 19.70 -30.98 -15.35
N THR A 793 18.80 -30.22 -15.99
CA THR A 793 18.99 -29.71 -17.36
C THR A 793 19.32 -28.22 -17.42
N ASP A 794 19.20 -27.49 -16.30
CA ASP A 794 19.46 -26.05 -16.26
C ASP A 794 20.95 -25.76 -16.53
N PRO A 795 21.29 -25.03 -17.61
CA PRO A 795 22.67 -24.78 -17.99
C PRO A 795 23.45 -23.96 -16.94
N THR A 796 22.77 -23.11 -16.17
CA THR A 796 23.41 -22.29 -15.13
C THR A 796 23.86 -23.15 -13.94
N ILE A 797 23.07 -24.17 -13.58
CA ILE A 797 23.41 -25.13 -12.52
C ILE A 797 24.47 -26.11 -13.03
N LEU A 798 24.29 -26.66 -14.23
CA LEU A 798 25.25 -27.60 -14.84
C LEU A 798 26.65 -27.02 -14.97
N SER A 799 26.77 -25.73 -15.30
CA SER A 799 28.07 -25.04 -15.37
C SER A 799 28.80 -24.96 -14.03
N GLN A 800 28.06 -24.96 -12.92
CA GLN A 800 28.61 -24.90 -11.57
C GLN A 800 28.97 -26.30 -11.04
N LEU A 801 28.18 -27.33 -11.38
CA LEU A 801 28.44 -28.73 -10.99
C LEU A 801 29.68 -29.34 -11.64
N ARG A 802 30.11 -28.79 -12.78
CA ARG A 802 31.29 -29.22 -13.55
C ARG A 802 32.59 -28.54 -13.13
N ARG A 803 32.54 -27.55 -12.24
CA ARG A 803 33.70 -26.84 -11.67
C ARG A 803 34.11 -27.53 -10.39
#